data_AF-A0A094G4E1-F1
#
_entry.id   AF-A0A094G4E1-F1
#
_cell.length_a   1.000
_cell.length_b   1.000
_cell.length_c   1.000
_cell.angle_alpha   90.00
_cell.angle_beta   90.00
_cell.angle_gamma   90.00
#
_symmetry.space_group_name_H-M   'P 1'
#
loop_
_entity.id
_entity.type
_entity.pdbx_description
1 polymer ?
#
loop_
_entity_poly.entity_id
_entity_poly.type
_entity_poly.pdbx_seq_one_letter_code
_entity_poly.pdbx_strand_id
1 'polypeptide(L)'
;MVALKSWLEIPADSHFSIANIPFGIISTEAQEQKRPAVAIGDYALDLQCFAKNDGFSGLPSIQDKLSVFGEPTLNAFAALGRPVHKQVREYLQDVFSEGSSSSKVLKDNEELKKEALVPRSKAKLHLPMQIGDYTDFFAGINHAFNVGTMFRGPANALQKNYTHLPVGYHGRASSVVVSGTPIRRPNGQVILDPSKPDEPTYTACKRLDIELELAAFVCTPNKQGEPIPVGTAEDNLFGLVLMNDWSARDIQTWEYVPLGPFNAKNFGTSISPWVVLMDALEPFRTKALENSTELTAYLKESREDRAYDIKLEIDLTTSDGTSTTISKTTAANLLWSFPQMLAHHTVGGCPMNTGDLLGSGTISGTERDTLGSLLEINRAGKDEVKLSNGEVRKFLVDGDTITIRGACGVEKGQLVIAALELILASVLNLPPATSSSKMGYQIVGVAIAAAIYLFIKYLNHTDTPKIKNLPEVPGLPLFGSLLKFGSDHATAAYNYSKTYGPVFQVRLGNRRIVFANTFDSVRHLWITNQSALISRPTLHTFHTVVSSSQGFTIGTSPWDESCKNRRKAAATALNRPAVQSYMPILDLESNVSIKEIFQDSKDGSVDIDPIAYFQRFALNTSLTLNYGSRIDGNIDDELLQEICHVERVVSNFRSTSNNWQDYIPLMRLWPSSSKGPKEYRARRDKYLSFLLSRLKDEIARGVDKPCITGNILKDPEAKLSTDEIKSICLTMVSAGLDTVPGNLIMGIAYLSSPHGQEIQKRAYDEIMKVYPDGDAWEKCILEEKVPYVTAFVREVLRFFIVIPICLPRTSIKDIKYENAVIPAGTTFYMNAWAADYDETHFKSPQEFSVERYLDNLEGSGGTPHFAYGAGSRMCAGSHLANRELFVAFVRLISAFHIDPAKKPEDLPILDALGCNDIPTSLTTEPKKFKCGFRARDTESLKQWIQGSEDKTRHLST
;
A
#
# COMPACT_ATOMS: atom_id res chain seq x y z
N MET A 1 -1.33 52.83 2.12
CA MET A 1 -2.20 52.54 3.28
C MET A 1 -1.84 53.48 4.41
N VAL A 2 -2.82 53.98 5.17
CA VAL A 2 -2.52 54.69 6.44
C VAL A 2 -1.87 53.66 7.37
N ALA A 3 -0.69 53.95 7.91
CA ALA A 3 0.00 53.04 8.81
C ALA A 3 -0.90 52.77 10.04
N LEU A 4 -1.30 51.52 10.23
CA LEU A 4 -2.03 51.09 11.42
C LEU A 4 -1.16 51.36 12.65
N LYS A 5 -1.68 52.13 13.61
CA LYS A 5 -1.00 52.39 14.89
C LYS A 5 -1.48 51.40 15.93
N SER A 6 -0.54 50.85 16.69
CA SER A 6 -0.84 49.93 17.79
C SER A 6 -0.86 50.67 19.13
N TRP A 7 -1.79 50.33 20.02
CA TRP A 7 -1.71 50.80 21.42
C TRP A 7 -0.66 50.05 22.25
N LEU A 8 -0.27 48.84 21.80
CA LEU A 8 0.88 48.11 22.33
C LEU A 8 2.14 48.69 21.70
N GLU A 9 3.15 49.00 22.51
CA GLU A 9 4.44 49.50 22.02
C GLU A 9 5.14 48.41 21.18
N ILE A 10 5.42 48.73 19.91
CA ILE A 10 6.09 47.84 18.96
C ILE A 10 7.33 48.57 18.44
N PRO A 11 8.53 47.98 18.57
CA PRO A 11 9.74 48.56 18.00
C PRO A 11 9.60 48.82 16.49
N ALA A 12 10.09 49.96 16.01
CA ALA A 12 9.89 50.40 14.62
C ALA A 12 10.59 49.50 13.59
N ASP A 13 11.61 48.78 14.02
CA ASP A 13 12.39 47.77 13.29
C ASP A 13 11.89 46.33 13.55
N SER A 14 10.83 46.17 14.34
CA SER A 14 10.26 44.85 14.59
C SER A 14 9.64 44.27 13.33
N HIS A 15 10.02 43.03 13.05
CA HIS A 15 9.39 42.20 12.02
C HIS A 15 7.94 41.79 12.35
N PHE A 16 7.50 41.99 13.59
CA PHE A 16 6.19 41.58 14.09
C PHE A 16 5.28 42.80 14.27
N SER A 17 5.21 43.63 13.22
CA SER A 17 4.31 44.78 13.20
C SER A 17 2.84 44.34 13.24
N ILE A 18 1.95 45.29 13.53
CA ILE A 18 0.50 45.08 13.42
C ILE A 18 0.06 44.72 11.98
N ALA A 19 0.86 45.06 10.96
CA ALA A 19 0.58 44.65 9.58
C ALA A 19 0.86 43.15 9.34
N ASN A 20 1.66 42.49 10.18
CA ASN A 20 2.06 41.10 10.01
C ASN A 20 1.04 40.12 10.62
N ILE A 21 1.03 39.98 11.96
CA ILE A 21 0.27 38.98 12.73
C ILE A 21 0.53 37.53 12.22
N PRO A 22 1.76 37.01 12.32
CA PRO A 22 2.05 35.65 11.92
C PRO A 22 1.67 34.65 13.02
N PHE A 23 1.33 33.43 12.61
CA PHE A 23 0.86 32.37 13.52
C PHE A 23 1.98 31.37 13.80
N GLY A 24 2.07 30.87 15.04
CA GLY A 24 3.08 29.89 15.43
C GLY A 24 2.62 29.05 16.60
N ILE A 25 3.47 28.11 17.02
CA ILE A 25 3.22 27.25 18.18
C ILE A 25 4.25 27.56 19.26
N ILE A 26 3.76 27.90 20.46
CA ILE A 26 4.59 28.19 21.63
C ILE A 26 4.34 27.21 22.77
N SER A 27 5.32 27.07 23.64
CA SER A 27 5.15 26.67 25.03
C SER A 27 5.99 27.59 25.92
N THR A 28 5.77 27.55 27.24
CA THR A 28 6.58 28.30 28.21
C THR A 28 7.00 27.36 29.33
N GLU A 29 7.95 27.78 30.18
CA GLU A 29 8.29 27.01 31.39
C GLU A 29 7.08 26.84 32.33
N ALA A 30 6.21 27.86 32.41
CA ALA A 30 5.00 27.81 33.21
C ALA A 30 3.89 26.92 32.60
N GLN A 31 3.91 26.71 31.28
CA GLN A 31 2.90 25.92 30.57
C GLN A 31 3.54 25.18 29.40
N GLU A 32 3.89 23.93 29.66
CA GLU A 32 4.56 23.03 28.71
C GLU A 32 3.67 22.63 27.52
N GLN A 33 2.35 22.72 27.66
CA GLN A 33 1.42 22.41 26.58
C GLN A 33 1.64 23.35 25.38
N LYS A 34 1.92 22.75 24.22
CA LYS A 34 2.01 23.44 22.93
C LYS A 34 0.66 24.03 22.55
N ARG A 35 0.66 25.26 22.06
CA ARG A 35 -0.57 25.94 21.63
C ARG A 35 -0.31 27.05 20.62
N PRO A 36 -1.33 27.45 19.83
CA PRO A 36 -1.24 28.52 18.87
C PRO A 36 -1.04 29.88 19.53
N ALA A 37 -0.18 30.68 18.92
CA ALA A 37 0.04 32.07 19.27
C ALA A 37 0.18 32.92 18.01
N VAL A 38 0.06 34.24 18.16
CA VAL A 38 0.54 35.20 17.15
C VAL A 38 1.66 36.07 17.71
N ALA A 39 2.64 36.41 16.88
CA ALA A 39 3.70 37.33 17.30
C ALA A 39 3.31 38.80 17.05
N ILE A 40 3.57 39.66 18.03
CA ILE A 40 3.30 41.11 17.97
C ILE A 40 4.35 41.86 18.79
N GLY A 41 5.20 42.64 18.12
CA GLY A 41 6.38 43.26 18.74
C GLY A 41 7.25 42.23 19.47
N ASP A 42 7.52 42.49 20.75
CA ASP A 42 8.30 41.61 21.64
C ASP A 42 7.45 40.53 22.35
N TYR A 43 6.17 40.43 22.00
CA TYR A 43 5.22 39.52 22.63
C TYR A 43 4.70 38.45 21.66
N ALA A 44 4.22 37.36 22.25
CA ALA A 44 3.39 36.36 21.61
C ALA A 44 2.04 36.36 22.33
N LEU A 45 0.96 36.65 21.60
CA LEU A 45 -0.40 36.52 22.11
C LEU A 45 -0.79 35.05 22.09
N ASP A 46 -0.96 34.46 23.26
CA ASP A 46 -1.46 33.11 23.49
C ASP A 46 -2.94 33.01 23.08
N LEU A 47 -3.21 32.39 21.94
CA LEU A 47 -4.57 32.34 21.39
C LEU A 47 -5.49 31.43 22.20
N GLN A 48 -4.94 30.44 22.92
CA GLN A 48 -5.73 29.60 23.81
C GLN A 48 -6.24 30.40 25.00
N CYS A 49 -5.33 31.14 25.65
CA CYS A 49 -5.66 32.01 26.77
C CYS A 49 -6.63 33.12 26.34
N PHE A 50 -6.33 33.76 25.20
CA PHE A 50 -7.18 34.81 24.63
C PHE A 50 -8.59 34.29 24.32
N ALA A 51 -8.72 33.12 23.68
CA ALA A 51 -10.02 32.54 23.37
C ALA A 51 -10.83 32.13 24.62
N LYS A 52 -10.18 31.56 25.64
CA LYS A 52 -10.85 31.13 26.88
C LYS A 52 -11.41 32.29 27.71
N ASN A 53 -10.86 33.49 27.54
CA ASN A 53 -11.26 34.70 28.27
C ASN A 53 -12.06 35.66 27.37
N ASP A 54 -12.91 35.12 26.49
CA ASP A 54 -13.79 35.88 25.59
C ASP A 54 -13.07 36.88 24.66
N GLY A 55 -11.77 36.65 24.41
CA GLY A 55 -10.94 37.51 23.56
C GLY A 55 -11.44 37.61 22.12
N PHE A 56 -12.18 36.62 21.63
CA PHE A 56 -12.79 36.62 20.30
C PHE A 56 -14.25 37.06 20.28
N SER A 57 -14.82 37.56 21.38
CA SER A 57 -16.24 37.96 21.51
C SER A 57 -16.73 38.88 20.39
N GLY A 58 -15.85 39.71 19.81
CA GLY A 58 -16.17 40.59 18.68
C GLY A 58 -16.13 39.93 17.30
N LEU A 59 -15.79 38.64 17.20
CA LEU A 59 -15.63 37.91 15.94
C LEU A 59 -16.56 36.69 15.87
N PRO A 60 -17.79 36.83 15.34
CA PRO A 60 -18.78 35.75 15.28
C PRO A 60 -18.33 34.51 14.49
N SER A 61 -17.50 34.68 13.46
CA SER A 61 -17.12 33.61 12.52
C SER A 61 -16.24 32.49 13.10
N ILE A 62 -15.66 32.71 14.28
CA ILE A 62 -14.78 31.76 14.97
C ILE A 62 -15.37 31.21 16.28
N GLN A 63 -16.52 31.74 16.74
CA GLN A 63 -17.08 31.46 18.07
C GLN A 63 -17.36 29.96 18.30
N ASP A 64 -17.88 29.27 17.30
CA ASP A 64 -18.17 27.82 17.36
C ASP A 64 -16.92 26.94 17.15
N LYS A 65 -15.77 27.54 16.87
CA LYS A 65 -14.52 26.87 16.47
C LYS A 65 -13.33 27.26 17.35
N LEU A 66 -13.54 27.94 18.48
CA LEU A 66 -12.45 28.40 19.37
C LEU A 66 -11.54 27.28 19.87
N SER A 67 -12.00 26.02 19.86
CA SER A 67 -11.20 24.87 20.23
C SER A 67 -9.94 24.69 19.37
N VAL A 68 -9.91 25.20 18.13
CA VAL A 68 -8.72 25.12 17.28
C VAL A 68 -7.51 25.85 17.88
N PHE A 69 -7.74 26.85 18.75
CA PHE A 69 -6.69 27.55 19.48
C PHE A 69 -6.21 26.78 20.72
N GLY A 70 -6.72 25.59 20.98
CA GLY A 70 -6.21 24.68 22.00
C GLY A 70 -5.32 23.55 21.48
N GLU A 71 -5.16 23.45 20.16
CA GLU A 71 -4.46 22.34 19.50
C GLU A 71 -2.93 22.49 19.54
N PRO A 72 -2.15 21.39 19.55
CA PRO A 72 -0.69 21.46 19.65
C PRO A 72 -0.01 21.89 18.33
N THR A 73 -0.78 22.04 17.24
CA THR A 73 -0.33 22.49 15.91
C THR A 73 -1.39 23.38 15.26
N LEU A 74 -1.02 24.12 14.22
CA LEU A 74 -1.93 25.00 13.48
C LEU A 74 -2.85 24.27 12.50
N ASN A 75 -2.75 22.94 12.33
CA ASN A 75 -3.50 22.20 11.30
C ASN A 75 -5.02 22.43 11.42
N ALA A 76 -5.57 22.38 12.63
CA ALA A 76 -7.00 22.58 12.85
C ALA A 76 -7.47 23.99 12.49
N PHE A 77 -6.65 25.01 12.78
CA PHE A 77 -6.93 26.39 12.38
C PHE A 77 -6.79 26.56 10.86
N ALA A 78 -5.73 26.02 10.26
CA ALA A 78 -5.53 26.06 8.82
C ALA A 78 -6.69 25.39 8.05
N ALA A 79 -7.24 24.29 8.55
CA ALA A 79 -8.37 23.59 7.93
C ALA A 79 -9.65 24.43 7.83
N LEU A 80 -9.75 25.54 8.57
CA LEU A 80 -10.90 26.47 8.47
C LEU A 80 -10.93 27.28 7.17
N GLY A 81 -9.83 27.26 6.39
CA GLY A 81 -9.72 27.92 5.10
C GLY A 81 -9.40 29.42 5.19
N ARG A 82 -8.77 29.93 4.13
CA ARG A 82 -8.25 31.29 4.03
C ARG A 82 -9.24 32.41 4.43
N PRO A 83 -10.55 32.35 4.08
CA PRO A 83 -11.50 33.38 4.51
C PRO A 83 -11.60 33.55 6.02
N VAL A 84 -11.50 32.46 6.79
CA VAL A 84 -11.54 32.52 8.26
C VAL A 84 -10.22 33.04 8.81
N HIS A 85 -9.08 32.63 8.23
CA HIS A 85 -7.76 33.11 8.64
C HIS A 85 -7.66 34.63 8.48
N LYS A 86 -8.13 35.16 7.36
CA LYS A 86 -8.19 36.59 7.09
C LYS A 86 -9.01 37.34 8.13
N GLN A 87 -10.21 36.87 8.44
CA GLN A 87 -11.08 37.51 9.44
C GLN A 87 -10.48 37.49 10.84
N VAL A 88 -9.86 36.37 11.24
CA VAL A 88 -9.15 36.28 12.53
C VAL A 88 -7.97 37.25 12.56
N ARG A 89 -7.19 37.33 11.48
CA ARG A 89 -6.08 38.29 11.38
C ARG A 89 -6.57 39.73 11.47
N GLU A 90 -7.56 40.12 10.68
CA GLU A 90 -8.14 41.48 10.68
C GLU A 90 -8.71 41.84 12.06
N TYR A 91 -9.36 40.90 12.74
CA TYR A 91 -9.85 41.10 14.10
C TYR A 91 -8.72 41.31 15.10
N LEU A 92 -7.65 40.50 15.03
CA LEU A 92 -6.49 40.69 15.91
C LEU A 92 -5.78 42.03 15.62
N GLN A 93 -5.72 42.47 14.36
CA GLN A 93 -5.25 43.81 14.02
C GLN A 93 -6.14 44.89 14.67
N ASP A 94 -7.45 44.73 14.61
CA ASP A 94 -8.40 45.67 15.24
C ASP A 94 -8.25 45.68 16.78
N VAL A 95 -8.04 44.51 17.40
CA VAL A 95 -7.74 44.38 18.85
C VAL A 95 -6.46 45.12 19.22
N PHE A 96 -5.42 45.13 18.39
CA PHE A 96 -4.18 45.89 18.68
C PHE A 96 -4.22 47.35 18.22
N SER A 97 -5.21 47.76 17.42
CA SER A 97 -5.26 49.09 16.82
C SER A 97 -5.62 50.19 17.83
N GLU A 98 -4.90 51.31 17.77
CA GLU A 98 -5.19 52.49 18.57
C GLU A 98 -6.55 53.10 18.18
N GLY A 99 -7.41 53.37 19.17
CA GLY A 99 -8.72 53.98 18.95
C GLY A 99 -9.83 53.02 18.49
N SER A 100 -9.53 51.73 18.28
CA SER A 100 -10.55 50.73 17.97
C SER A 100 -11.42 50.40 19.19
N SER A 101 -12.71 50.15 18.98
CA SER A 101 -13.61 49.62 20.00
C SER A 101 -13.22 48.21 20.46
N SER A 102 -12.69 47.38 19.57
CA SER A 102 -12.26 46.01 19.90
C SER A 102 -10.99 45.99 20.75
N SER A 103 -10.22 47.09 20.75
CA SER A 103 -9.01 47.19 21.57
C SER A 103 -9.29 47.02 23.06
N LYS A 104 -10.47 47.42 23.54
CA LYS A 104 -10.88 47.30 24.96
C LYS A 104 -10.83 45.87 25.49
N VAL A 105 -11.04 44.87 24.62
CA VAL A 105 -11.01 43.44 24.99
C VAL A 105 -9.68 43.05 25.63
N LEU A 106 -8.58 43.64 25.16
CA LEU A 106 -7.24 43.37 25.67
C LEU A 106 -6.63 44.61 26.34
N LYS A 107 -6.63 45.78 25.68
CA LYS A 107 -6.00 47.02 26.16
C LYS A 107 -6.42 47.42 27.58
N ASP A 108 -7.69 47.29 27.93
CA ASP A 108 -8.22 47.74 29.22
C ASP A 108 -8.34 46.58 30.24
N ASN A 109 -8.00 45.35 29.84
CA ASN A 109 -8.08 44.15 30.66
C ASN A 109 -6.68 43.73 31.14
N GLU A 110 -6.25 44.26 32.29
CA GLU A 110 -4.91 44.00 32.85
C GLU A 110 -4.65 42.53 33.17
N GLU A 111 -5.66 41.80 33.65
CA GLU A 111 -5.54 40.37 33.96
C GLU A 111 -5.28 39.57 32.68
N LEU A 112 -6.12 39.76 31.65
CA LEU A 112 -5.96 39.06 30.37
C LEU A 112 -4.66 39.45 29.67
N LYS A 113 -4.24 40.72 29.72
CA LYS A 113 -2.93 41.14 29.17
C LYS A 113 -1.80 40.36 29.81
N LYS A 114 -1.78 40.28 31.14
CA LYS A 114 -0.72 39.59 31.88
C LYS A 114 -0.67 38.09 31.58
N GLU A 115 -1.83 37.46 31.35
CA GLU A 115 -1.92 36.03 31.08
C GLU A 115 -1.71 35.68 29.60
N ALA A 116 -2.25 36.48 28.67
CA ALA A 116 -2.25 36.16 27.24
C ALA A 116 -1.05 36.76 26.48
N LEU A 117 -0.44 37.88 26.92
CA LEU A 117 0.75 38.43 26.28
C LEU A 117 2.02 37.87 26.91
N VAL A 118 2.58 36.85 26.28
CA VAL A 118 3.81 36.20 26.71
C VAL A 118 5.02 36.91 26.08
N PRO A 119 6.02 37.38 26.85
CA PRO A 119 7.26 37.88 26.27
C PRO A 119 7.92 36.80 25.40
N ARG A 120 8.25 37.11 24.14
CA ARG A 120 8.82 36.13 23.19
C ARG A 120 10.10 35.48 23.71
N SER A 121 10.91 36.21 24.47
CA SER A 121 12.12 35.70 25.12
C SER A 121 11.86 34.59 26.14
N LYS A 122 10.62 34.44 26.61
CA LYS A 122 10.16 33.38 27.53
C LYS A 122 9.39 32.27 26.80
N ALA A 123 9.14 32.41 25.51
CA ALA A 123 8.42 31.44 24.70
C ALA A 123 9.39 30.49 23.99
N LYS A 124 9.18 29.19 24.17
CA LYS A 124 9.82 28.16 23.35
C LYS A 124 8.99 27.93 22.09
N LEU A 125 9.62 28.10 20.93
CA LEU A 125 8.99 27.92 19.62
C LEU A 125 9.05 26.45 19.18
N HIS A 126 8.02 26.01 18.47
CA HIS A 126 7.91 24.64 17.94
C HIS A 126 7.58 24.67 16.45
N LEU A 127 7.63 23.50 15.80
CA LEU A 127 7.10 23.35 14.43
C LEU A 127 5.64 23.80 14.38
N PRO A 128 5.25 24.66 13.41
CA PRO A 128 3.92 25.26 13.38
C PRO A 128 2.81 24.28 12.95
N MET A 129 3.14 23.31 12.10
CA MET A 129 2.21 22.31 11.57
C MET A 129 2.73 20.89 11.84
N GLN A 130 1.81 19.94 11.95
CA GLN A 130 2.09 18.55 11.64
C GLN A 130 2.13 18.41 10.12
N ILE A 131 3.31 18.12 9.58
CA ILE A 131 3.55 18.01 8.14
C ILE A 131 3.24 16.58 7.71
N GLY A 132 2.26 16.40 6.83
CA GLY A 132 1.96 15.10 6.22
C GLY A 132 3.02 14.76 5.19
N ASP A 133 3.00 15.52 4.09
CA ASP A 133 3.97 15.44 3.01
C ASP A 133 4.75 16.76 2.85
N TYR A 134 6.02 16.62 2.43
CA TYR A 134 6.88 17.73 2.04
C TYR A 134 7.32 17.49 0.60
N THR A 135 7.05 18.45 -0.28
CA THR A 135 7.56 18.48 -1.65
C THR A 135 8.44 19.69 -1.84
N ASP A 136 9.59 19.49 -2.44
CA ASP A 136 10.56 20.53 -2.71
C ASP A 136 10.60 20.80 -4.22
N PHE A 137 10.29 22.03 -4.61
CA PHE A 137 10.35 22.42 -6.01
C PHE A 137 11.76 22.85 -6.40
N PHE A 138 11.92 23.10 -7.69
CA PHE A 138 13.11 23.63 -8.28
C PHE A 138 12.71 24.86 -9.09
N ALA A 139 12.13 25.88 -8.43
CA ALA A 139 11.50 27.00 -9.13
C ALA A 139 12.42 28.22 -9.38
N GLY A 140 13.57 28.29 -8.73
CA GLY A 140 14.57 29.35 -8.96
C GLY A 140 15.34 29.15 -10.26
N ILE A 141 14.96 29.86 -11.33
CA ILE A 141 15.60 29.71 -12.66
C ILE A 141 17.09 30.03 -12.67
N ASN A 142 17.52 31.06 -11.95
CA ASN A 142 18.94 31.43 -11.87
C ASN A 142 19.74 30.32 -11.18
N HIS A 143 19.20 29.75 -10.11
CA HIS A 143 19.81 28.61 -9.43
C HIS A 143 19.93 27.38 -10.36
N ALA A 144 18.83 27.03 -11.04
CA ALA A 144 18.82 25.94 -12.00
C ALA A 144 19.83 26.14 -13.14
N PHE A 145 19.97 27.38 -13.62
CA PHE A 145 20.95 27.75 -14.63
C PHE A 145 22.39 27.65 -14.10
N ASN A 146 22.67 28.15 -12.89
CA ASN A 146 23.99 28.09 -12.27
C ASN A 146 24.44 26.65 -12.06
N VAL A 147 23.62 25.83 -11.40
CA VAL A 147 23.90 24.41 -11.15
C VAL A 147 24.03 23.67 -12.48
N GLY A 148 23.08 23.88 -13.41
CA GLY A 148 23.12 23.28 -14.74
C GLY A 148 24.40 23.61 -15.50
N THR A 149 24.87 24.85 -15.42
CA THR A 149 26.12 25.29 -16.05
C THR A 149 27.33 24.55 -15.47
N MET A 150 27.38 24.33 -14.15
CA MET A 150 28.48 23.61 -13.51
C MET A 150 28.56 22.14 -13.92
N PHE A 151 27.43 21.49 -14.17
CA PHE A 151 27.38 20.06 -14.50
C PHE A 151 27.31 19.76 -16.02
N ARG A 152 26.69 20.63 -16.82
CA ARG A 152 26.37 20.38 -18.24
C ARG A 152 26.84 21.49 -19.19
N GLY A 153 27.45 22.55 -18.65
CA GLY A 153 27.82 23.74 -19.42
C GLY A 153 26.63 24.68 -19.69
N PRO A 154 26.90 25.95 -20.04
CA PRO A 154 25.87 26.99 -20.12
C PRO A 154 24.83 26.75 -21.22
N ALA A 155 25.24 26.16 -22.36
CA ALA A 155 24.34 25.85 -23.47
C ALA A 155 23.27 24.79 -23.11
N ASN A 156 23.52 23.95 -22.10
CA ASN A 156 22.65 22.86 -21.66
C ASN A 156 22.28 22.99 -20.17
N ALA A 157 22.33 24.22 -19.64
CA ALA A 157 22.15 24.48 -18.23
C ALA A 157 20.73 24.09 -17.78
N LEU A 158 19.71 24.61 -18.45
CA LEU A 158 18.31 24.25 -18.19
C LEU A 158 17.91 23.02 -19.02
N GLN A 159 17.25 22.07 -18.37
CA GLN A 159 16.62 20.94 -19.07
C GLN A 159 15.38 21.43 -19.82
N LYS A 160 15.04 20.73 -20.91
CA LYS A 160 13.95 21.15 -21.82
C LYS A 160 12.60 21.34 -21.14
N ASN A 161 12.33 20.62 -20.05
CA ASN A 161 11.07 20.70 -19.31
C ASN A 161 10.98 21.90 -18.36
N TYR A 162 12.12 22.51 -17.98
CA TYR A 162 12.20 23.43 -16.84
C TYR A 162 11.30 24.66 -16.98
N THR A 163 11.20 25.22 -18.19
CA THR A 163 10.34 26.40 -18.47
C THR A 163 8.90 26.03 -18.80
N HIS A 164 8.58 24.73 -18.94
CA HIS A 164 7.23 24.25 -19.28
C HIS A 164 6.43 23.82 -18.05
N LEU A 165 7.09 23.38 -16.97
CA LEU A 165 6.47 22.96 -15.73
C LEU A 165 7.36 23.27 -14.51
N PRO A 166 6.78 23.49 -13.32
CA PRO A 166 7.54 23.62 -12.08
C PRO A 166 8.05 22.24 -11.65
N VAL A 167 9.31 21.95 -11.97
CA VAL A 167 9.98 20.70 -11.57
C VAL A 167 10.02 20.62 -10.04
N GLY A 168 9.75 19.44 -9.47
CA GLY A 168 9.86 19.20 -8.03
C GLY A 168 10.02 17.71 -7.72
N TYR A 169 10.34 17.42 -6.46
CA TYR A 169 10.50 16.05 -5.95
C TYR A 169 9.94 15.96 -4.53
N HIS A 170 9.58 14.75 -4.10
CA HIS A 170 9.14 14.53 -2.72
C HIS A 170 10.33 14.62 -1.76
N GLY A 171 10.28 15.59 -0.86
CA GLY A 171 11.22 15.76 0.24
C GLY A 171 10.91 14.81 1.40
N ARG A 172 11.55 15.04 2.56
CA ARG A 172 11.36 14.21 3.75
C ARG A 172 10.72 14.98 4.90
N ALA A 173 9.40 14.81 5.07
CA ALA A 173 8.65 15.48 6.13
C ALA A 173 9.19 15.22 7.56
N SER A 174 9.65 13.99 7.84
CA SER A 174 10.12 13.61 9.20
C SER A 174 11.38 14.33 9.67
N SER A 175 12.15 14.92 8.75
CA SER A 175 13.40 15.65 9.03
C SER A 175 13.25 17.16 8.87
N VAL A 176 12.02 17.65 8.69
CA VAL A 176 11.73 19.08 8.80
C VAL A 176 11.76 19.46 10.28
N VAL A 177 12.62 20.41 10.65
CA VAL A 177 12.83 20.85 12.03
C VAL A 177 12.63 22.35 12.15
N VAL A 178 12.24 22.80 13.34
CA VAL A 178 12.08 24.22 13.63
C VAL A 178 13.45 24.90 13.78
N SER A 179 13.54 26.17 13.38
CA SER A 179 14.69 27.06 13.60
C SER A 179 15.33 26.88 14.99
N GLY A 180 16.66 26.92 15.03
CA GLY A 180 17.45 26.67 16.25
C GLY A 180 17.75 25.20 16.54
N THR A 181 17.17 24.26 15.79
CA THR A 181 17.51 22.83 15.91
C THR A 181 18.89 22.55 15.30
N PRO A 182 19.85 21.97 16.05
CA PRO A 182 21.15 21.56 15.52
C PRO A 182 21.06 20.57 14.35
N ILE A 183 21.78 20.84 13.26
CA ILE A 183 21.94 19.92 12.13
C ILE A 183 23.29 19.22 12.20
N ARG A 184 23.28 17.89 12.20
CA ARG A 184 24.48 17.07 12.19
C ARG A 184 24.95 16.85 10.75
N ARG A 185 26.24 17.07 10.48
CA ARG A 185 26.87 16.71 9.21
C ARG A 185 26.61 15.22 8.89
N PRO A 186 26.01 14.88 7.74
CA PRO A 186 25.71 13.51 7.41
C PRO A 186 26.97 12.76 6.98
N ASN A 187 27.01 11.46 7.28
CA ASN A 187 27.91 10.52 6.62
C ASN A 187 27.18 9.91 5.42
N GLY A 188 27.91 9.56 4.37
CA GLY A 188 27.34 8.91 3.20
C GLY A 188 28.41 8.42 2.23
N GLN A 189 27.96 7.84 1.12
CA GLN A 189 28.84 7.46 0.01
C GLN A 189 29.15 8.67 -0.85
N VAL A 190 30.42 8.88 -1.14
CA VAL A 190 30.90 9.96 -2.02
C VAL A 190 31.98 9.44 -2.97
N ILE A 191 32.12 10.07 -4.14
CA ILE A 191 33.25 9.84 -5.05
C ILE A 191 34.36 10.82 -4.70
N LEU A 192 35.45 10.32 -4.12
CA LEU A 192 36.62 11.14 -3.75
C LEU A 192 37.59 11.36 -4.91
N ASP A 193 37.74 10.36 -5.77
CA ASP A 193 38.57 10.41 -6.96
C ASP A 193 37.67 10.35 -8.21
N PRO A 194 37.45 11.48 -8.89
CA PRO A 194 36.63 11.53 -10.11
C PRO A 194 37.14 10.63 -11.24
N SER A 195 38.41 10.22 -11.22
CA SER A 195 38.96 9.27 -12.20
C SER A 195 38.53 7.82 -11.93
N LYS A 196 37.94 7.56 -10.75
CA LYS A 196 37.44 6.26 -10.30
C LYS A 196 35.97 6.36 -9.85
N PRO A 197 35.04 6.64 -10.77
CA PRO A 197 33.63 6.88 -10.42
C PRO A 197 32.91 5.65 -9.85
N ASP A 198 33.48 4.45 -9.98
CA ASP A 198 32.88 3.20 -9.48
C ASP A 198 33.37 2.78 -8.08
N GLU A 199 34.23 3.58 -7.44
CA GLU A 199 34.80 3.31 -6.12
C GLU A 199 34.28 4.31 -5.05
N PRO A 200 33.02 4.17 -4.59
CA PRO A 200 32.49 5.07 -3.57
C PRO A 200 33.18 4.88 -2.23
N THR A 201 33.47 5.98 -1.55
CA THR A 201 34.01 6.00 -0.18
C THR A 201 32.91 6.40 0.79
N TYR A 202 32.71 5.61 1.85
CA TYR A 202 31.84 6.01 2.96
C TYR A 202 32.60 6.95 3.90
N THR A 203 32.15 8.20 4.02
CA THR A 203 32.81 9.22 4.84
C THR A 203 31.84 10.34 5.24
N ALA A 204 32.28 11.25 6.10
CA ALA A 204 31.54 12.46 6.40
C ALA A 204 31.47 13.36 5.16
N CYS A 205 30.31 13.97 4.93
CA CYS A 205 30.10 14.93 3.85
C CYS A 205 31.17 16.04 3.90
N LYS A 206 31.88 16.23 2.80
CA LYS A 206 32.91 17.28 2.62
C LYS A 206 32.35 18.54 2.00
N ARG A 207 31.16 18.46 1.39
CA ARG A 207 30.50 19.57 0.67
C ARG A 207 29.11 19.86 1.25
N LEU A 208 29.05 20.18 2.54
CA LEU A 208 27.81 20.53 3.24
C LEU A 208 27.42 21.98 2.91
N ASP A 209 26.17 22.17 2.52
CA ASP A 209 25.68 23.39 1.90
C ASP A 209 24.31 23.77 2.43
N ILE A 210 23.93 25.01 2.13
CA ILE A 210 22.61 25.61 2.38
C ILE A 210 21.84 25.73 1.08
N GLU A 211 20.53 25.83 1.20
CA GLU A 211 19.64 26.28 0.14
C GLU A 211 18.65 27.30 0.71
N LEU A 212 18.81 28.56 0.33
CA LEU A 212 17.89 29.62 0.72
C LEU A 212 16.55 29.45 0.01
N GLU A 213 15.50 29.18 0.78
CA GLU A 213 14.17 28.91 0.26
C GLU A 213 13.06 29.61 1.03
N LEU A 214 11.89 29.66 0.39
CA LEU A 214 10.61 29.86 1.05
C LEU A 214 9.81 28.57 0.97
N ALA A 215 8.90 28.36 1.91
CA ALA A 215 7.96 27.25 1.82
C ALA A 215 6.55 27.67 2.21
N ALA A 216 5.56 27.13 1.49
CA ALA A 216 4.15 27.40 1.73
C ALA A 216 3.47 26.20 2.39
N PHE A 217 2.60 26.46 3.36
CA PHE A 217 1.71 25.44 3.93
C PHE A 217 0.38 25.38 3.19
N VAL A 218 -0.11 24.17 2.92
CA VAL A 218 -1.47 23.95 2.39
C VAL A 218 -2.50 24.04 3.52
N CYS A 219 -3.57 24.83 3.34
CA CYS A 219 -4.68 24.92 4.29
C CYS A 219 -5.88 24.06 3.89
N THR A 220 -6.32 24.16 2.65
CA THR A 220 -7.53 23.49 2.15
C THR A 220 -7.13 22.28 1.29
N PRO A 221 -7.50 21.05 1.66
CA PRO A 221 -7.14 19.85 0.91
C PRO A 221 -7.93 19.69 -0.39
N ASN A 222 -7.46 18.80 -1.27
CA ASN A 222 -8.23 18.29 -2.41
C ASN A 222 -8.38 16.77 -2.33
N LYS A 223 -9.42 16.23 -2.97
CA LYS A 223 -9.64 14.77 -2.97
C LYS A 223 -8.72 14.10 -3.99
N GLN A 224 -8.44 12.82 -3.74
CA GLN A 224 -7.76 11.96 -4.70
C GLN A 224 -8.47 12.00 -6.05
N GLY A 225 -7.74 12.32 -7.11
CA GLY A 225 -8.27 12.42 -8.47
C GLY A 225 -8.91 13.77 -8.82
N GLU A 226 -8.98 14.72 -7.89
CA GLU A 226 -9.58 16.06 -8.10
C GLU A 226 -8.47 17.14 -8.03
N PRO A 227 -7.92 17.60 -9.17
CA PRO A 227 -6.88 18.63 -9.20
C PRO A 227 -7.34 19.98 -8.65
N ILE A 228 -6.40 20.78 -8.14
CA ILE A 228 -6.62 22.18 -7.77
C ILE A 228 -6.28 23.06 -8.98
N PRO A 229 -7.25 23.74 -9.61
CA PRO A 229 -6.97 24.65 -10.71
C PRO A 229 -6.10 25.83 -10.26
N VAL A 230 -5.18 26.27 -11.12
CA VAL A 230 -4.27 27.39 -10.82
C VAL A 230 -5.00 28.68 -10.42
N GLY A 231 -6.19 28.93 -10.98
CA GLY A 231 -7.01 30.09 -10.66
C GLY A 231 -7.59 30.12 -9.25
N THR A 232 -7.64 28.98 -8.55
CA THR A 232 -8.12 28.87 -7.16
C THR A 232 -7.04 28.39 -6.20
N ALA A 233 -5.88 27.97 -6.70
CA ALA A 233 -4.80 27.38 -5.90
C ALA A 233 -4.31 28.29 -4.77
N GLU A 234 -4.41 29.61 -4.93
CA GLU A 234 -4.04 30.57 -3.88
C GLU A 234 -4.92 30.47 -2.62
N ASP A 235 -6.19 30.06 -2.77
CA ASP A 235 -7.13 29.88 -1.64
C ASP A 235 -6.82 28.62 -0.81
N ASN A 236 -5.99 27.73 -1.35
CA ASN A 236 -5.51 26.51 -0.70
C ASN A 236 -4.21 26.72 0.07
N LEU A 237 -3.61 27.93 0.05
CA LEU A 237 -2.36 28.23 0.74
C LEU A 237 -2.62 29.00 2.05
N PHE A 238 -2.05 28.52 3.15
CA PHE A 238 -2.16 29.13 4.48
C PHE A 238 -1.24 30.36 4.60
N GLY A 239 0.05 30.17 4.33
CA GLY A 239 1.07 31.18 4.53
C GLY A 239 2.47 30.63 4.28
N LEU A 240 3.46 31.52 4.37
CA LEU A 240 4.86 31.22 4.08
C LEU A 240 5.71 31.15 5.36
N VAL A 241 6.74 30.33 5.28
CA VAL A 241 7.89 30.28 6.18
C VAL A 241 9.18 30.40 5.39
N LEU A 242 10.25 30.86 6.03
CA LEU A 242 11.59 30.73 5.50
C LEU A 242 12.06 29.29 5.68
N MET A 243 12.82 28.78 4.72
CA MET A 243 13.32 27.41 4.73
C MET A 243 14.80 27.35 4.35
N ASN A 244 15.54 26.44 4.99
CA ASN A 244 16.86 26.00 4.55
C ASN A 244 16.84 24.50 4.29
N ASP A 245 16.98 24.11 3.03
CA ASP A 245 17.09 22.70 2.66
C ASP A 245 18.55 22.24 2.63
N TRP A 246 19.02 21.78 3.79
CA TRP A 246 20.43 21.43 3.99
C TRP A 246 20.85 20.35 3.00
N SER A 247 22.01 20.55 2.38
CA SER A 247 22.40 19.77 1.21
C SER A 247 23.82 19.23 1.32
N ALA A 248 23.98 17.92 1.24
CA ALA A 248 25.28 17.26 1.17
C ALA A 248 25.69 17.00 -0.30
N ARG A 249 26.32 17.99 -0.95
CA ARG A 249 26.49 18.03 -2.42
C ARG A 249 27.28 16.86 -3.00
N ASP A 250 28.27 16.36 -2.28
CA ASP A 250 29.08 15.21 -2.67
C ASP A 250 28.31 13.89 -2.59
N ILE A 251 27.49 13.71 -1.56
CA ILE A 251 26.55 12.58 -1.48
C ILE A 251 25.51 12.71 -2.60
N GLN A 252 24.95 13.90 -2.80
CA GLN A 252 23.92 14.18 -3.80
C GLN A 252 24.40 13.80 -5.20
N THR A 253 25.62 14.22 -5.56
CA THR A 253 26.20 13.98 -6.88
C THR A 253 26.31 12.49 -7.20
N TRP A 254 26.58 11.66 -6.18
CA TRP A 254 26.68 10.21 -6.34
C TRP A 254 25.33 9.52 -6.44
N GLU A 255 24.35 9.90 -5.61
CA GLU A 255 23.11 9.13 -5.47
C GLU A 255 21.97 9.56 -6.42
N TYR A 256 21.99 10.80 -6.95
CA TYR A 256 20.77 11.38 -7.52
C TYR A 256 20.33 10.80 -8.88
N VAL A 257 21.20 10.08 -9.58
CA VAL A 257 20.86 9.49 -10.87
C VAL A 257 20.39 8.04 -10.68
N PRO A 258 19.21 7.65 -11.20
CA PRO A 258 18.23 8.45 -11.95
C PRO A 258 17.07 9.01 -11.11
N LEU A 259 17.04 8.78 -9.80
CA LEU A 259 15.82 8.90 -8.98
C LEU A 259 15.63 10.25 -8.27
N GLY A 260 16.57 11.17 -8.43
CA GLY A 260 16.59 12.44 -7.71
C GLY A 260 17.32 12.37 -6.36
N PRO A 261 17.47 13.52 -5.67
CA PRO A 261 18.17 13.60 -4.40
C PRO A 261 17.45 12.80 -3.30
N PHE A 262 18.21 12.22 -2.36
CA PHE A 262 17.66 11.38 -1.30
C PHE A 262 18.37 11.59 0.05
N ASN A 263 19.41 10.83 0.38
CA ASN A 263 20.14 10.97 1.66
C ASN A 263 20.87 12.29 1.78
N ALA A 264 21.18 12.92 0.65
CA ALA A 264 21.81 14.21 0.60
C ALA A 264 20.90 15.38 0.99
N LYS A 265 19.61 15.14 1.23
CA LYS A 265 18.61 16.13 1.66
C LYS A 265 17.84 15.69 2.91
N ASN A 266 17.53 14.39 3.01
CA ASN A 266 16.68 13.85 4.07
C ASN A 266 17.29 13.87 5.50
N PHE A 267 18.53 14.37 5.66
CA PHE A 267 19.20 14.49 6.95
C PHE A 267 18.75 15.72 7.75
N GLY A 268 18.16 16.73 7.09
CA GLY A 268 17.60 17.88 7.77
C GLY A 268 17.13 18.97 6.82
N THR A 269 15.94 19.50 7.07
CA THR A 269 15.40 20.71 6.45
C THR A 269 14.93 21.62 7.58
N SER A 270 15.27 22.89 7.61
CA SER A 270 14.90 23.79 8.71
C SER A 270 13.90 24.85 8.25
N ILE A 271 12.87 25.12 9.06
CA ILE A 271 11.86 26.16 8.76
C ILE A 271 11.67 27.16 9.90
N SER A 272 11.19 28.37 9.56
CA SER A 272 10.88 29.40 10.55
C SER A 272 9.62 29.03 11.34
N PRO A 273 9.56 29.35 12.65
CA PRO A 273 8.45 28.94 13.51
C PRO A 273 7.16 29.75 13.29
N TRP A 274 7.28 30.95 12.75
CA TRP A 274 6.16 31.86 12.52
C TRP A 274 5.73 31.81 11.06
N VAL A 275 4.50 31.37 10.81
CA VAL A 275 3.87 31.32 9.49
C VAL A 275 3.23 32.66 9.19
N VAL A 276 3.74 33.35 8.17
CA VAL A 276 3.19 34.63 7.70
C VAL A 276 2.07 34.32 6.72
N LEU A 277 0.84 34.71 7.06
CA LEU A 277 -0.33 34.40 6.22
C LEU A 277 -0.20 34.98 4.81
N MET A 278 -0.77 34.31 3.81
CA MET A 278 -0.80 34.81 2.43
C MET A 278 -1.41 36.22 2.35
N ASP A 279 -2.45 36.49 3.13
CA ASP A 279 -3.10 37.81 3.20
C ASP A 279 -2.20 38.91 3.79
N ALA A 280 -1.14 38.55 4.54
CA ALA A 280 -0.16 39.52 5.02
C ALA A 280 0.83 39.93 3.94
N LEU A 281 1.01 39.07 2.94
CA LEU A 281 1.92 39.28 1.83
C LEU A 281 1.26 39.98 0.63
N GLU A 282 -0.07 39.99 0.56
CA GLU A 282 -0.84 40.61 -0.53
C GLU A 282 -0.40 42.05 -0.88
N PRO A 283 -0.11 42.95 0.07
CA PRO A 283 0.35 44.30 -0.24
C PRO A 283 1.72 44.39 -0.92
N PHE A 284 2.50 43.31 -0.88
CA PHE A 284 3.89 43.24 -1.34
C PHE A 284 4.03 42.41 -2.61
N ARG A 285 2.92 42.18 -3.31
CA ARG A 285 2.97 41.56 -4.62
C ARG A 285 3.76 42.40 -5.61
N THR A 286 4.45 41.70 -6.48
CA THR A 286 5.27 42.31 -7.52
C THR A 286 5.27 41.44 -8.77
N LYS A 287 5.78 42.00 -9.86
CA LYS A 287 5.92 41.29 -11.12
C LYS A 287 6.91 40.12 -10.93
N ALA A 288 6.48 38.92 -11.28
CA ALA A 288 7.36 37.74 -11.30
C ALA A 288 8.35 37.79 -12.48
N LEU A 289 9.40 36.96 -12.44
CA LEU A 289 10.25 36.76 -13.61
C LEU A 289 9.41 36.30 -14.81
N GLU A 290 9.74 36.84 -15.99
CA GLU A 290 9.08 36.42 -17.22
C GLU A 290 9.54 35.02 -17.61
N ASN A 291 8.57 34.15 -17.89
CA ASN A 291 8.85 32.86 -18.49
C ASN A 291 8.85 33.03 -20.01
N SER A 292 9.97 32.70 -20.65
CA SER A 292 10.15 32.81 -22.11
C SER A 292 9.31 31.80 -22.90
N THR A 293 8.70 30.83 -22.22
CA THR A 293 7.87 29.78 -22.80
C THR A 293 6.39 30.10 -22.63
N GLU A 294 5.62 30.00 -23.71
CA GLU A 294 4.17 30.08 -23.66
C GLU A 294 3.61 28.92 -22.82
N LEU A 295 3.02 29.25 -21.68
CA LEU A 295 2.51 28.24 -20.75
C LEU A 295 1.24 27.57 -21.27
N THR A 296 1.03 26.33 -20.87
CA THR A 296 -0.26 25.66 -21.08
C THR A 296 -1.32 26.23 -20.14
N ALA A 297 -2.60 26.13 -20.52
CA ALA A 297 -3.70 26.82 -19.82
C ALA A 297 -3.78 26.50 -18.32
N TYR A 298 -3.44 25.29 -17.88
CA TYR A 298 -3.53 24.88 -16.48
C TYR A 298 -2.50 25.57 -15.55
N LEU A 299 -1.47 26.21 -16.12
CA LEU A 299 -0.47 27.00 -15.38
C LEU A 299 -0.58 28.51 -15.63
N LYS A 300 -1.56 28.95 -16.42
CA LYS A 300 -1.78 30.38 -16.69
C LYS A 300 -2.60 30.99 -15.56
N GLU A 301 -1.93 31.78 -14.73
CA GLU A 301 -2.59 32.66 -13.77
C GLU A 301 -3.19 33.89 -14.47
N SER A 302 -4.33 34.37 -13.98
CA SER A 302 -4.99 35.57 -14.52
C SER A 302 -4.31 36.87 -14.11
N ARG A 303 -3.51 36.85 -13.04
CA ARG A 303 -2.83 38.03 -12.49
C ARG A 303 -1.39 38.13 -12.97
N GLU A 304 -0.89 39.34 -13.12
CA GLU A 304 0.49 39.60 -13.57
C GLU A 304 1.49 39.69 -12.40
N ASP A 305 1.01 40.10 -11.23
CA ASP A 305 1.75 40.30 -9.96
C ASP A 305 1.85 39.00 -9.14
N ARG A 306 2.45 37.97 -9.75
CA ARG A 306 2.46 36.59 -9.24
C ARG A 306 3.54 36.31 -8.19
N ALA A 307 4.48 37.23 -7.99
CA ALA A 307 5.56 37.10 -7.02
C ALA A 307 5.35 38.00 -5.79
N TYR A 308 6.15 37.80 -4.76
CA TYR A 308 6.18 38.64 -3.56
C TYR A 308 7.55 39.29 -3.42
N ASP A 309 7.59 40.61 -3.17
CA ASP A 309 8.85 41.32 -2.92
C ASP A 309 9.34 41.12 -1.48
N ILE A 310 9.81 39.91 -1.22
CA ILE A 310 10.41 39.52 0.06
C ILE A 310 11.92 39.65 -0.10
N LYS A 311 12.54 40.59 0.62
CA LYS A 311 14.01 40.69 0.69
C LYS A 311 14.54 39.59 1.57
N LEU A 312 15.52 38.84 1.07
CA LEU A 312 16.10 37.68 1.73
C LEU A 312 17.60 37.91 1.96
N GLU A 313 18.09 37.48 3.10
CA GLU A 313 19.50 37.64 3.50
C GLU A 313 20.01 36.36 4.14
N ILE A 314 21.28 36.03 3.93
CA ILE A 314 21.97 34.88 4.54
C ILE A 314 23.21 35.39 5.27
N ASP A 315 23.26 35.15 6.58
CA ASP A 315 24.43 35.36 7.42
C ASP A 315 25.09 34.03 7.77
N LEU A 316 26.42 34.00 7.70
CA LEU A 316 27.25 32.92 8.23
C LEU A 316 28.00 33.46 9.44
N THR A 317 27.71 32.89 10.61
CA THR A 317 28.40 33.14 11.88
C THR A 317 29.39 32.02 12.16
N THR A 318 30.66 32.35 12.35
CA THR A 318 31.71 31.38 12.68
C THR A 318 31.71 31.04 14.17
N SER A 319 32.45 29.98 14.54
CA SER A 319 32.50 29.51 15.93
C SER A 319 33.06 30.52 16.95
N ASP A 320 33.79 31.54 16.48
CA ASP A 320 34.28 32.67 17.28
C ASP A 320 33.21 33.77 17.52
N GLY A 321 32.02 33.62 16.92
CA GLY A 321 30.91 34.56 16.98
C GLY A 321 30.93 35.64 15.88
N THR A 322 31.88 35.64 14.95
CA THR A 322 31.92 36.62 13.86
C THR A 322 30.86 36.31 12.81
N SER A 323 29.96 37.25 12.54
CA SER A 323 28.94 37.12 11.48
C SER A 323 29.36 37.82 10.19
N THR A 324 29.11 37.17 9.05
CA THR A 324 29.29 37.73 7.70
C THR A 324 28.03 37.48 6.89
N THR A 325 27.45 38.53 6.31
CA THR A 325 26.41 38.36 5.30
C THR A 325 27.02 37.85 4.00
N ILE A 326 26.62 36.66 3.57
CA ILE A 326 27.15 36.01 2.37
C ILE A 326 26.22 36.14 1.15
N SER A 327 24.96 36.51 1.35
CA SER A 327 24.01 36.72 0.24
C SER A 327 22.86 37.66 0.63
N LYS A 328 22.43 38.50 -0.32
CA LYS A 328 21.21 39.31 -0.27
C LYS A 328 20.45 39.14 -1.58
N THR A 329 19.22 38.65 -1.54
CA THR A 329 18.40 38.38 -2.72
C THR A 329 16.94 38.75 -2.50
N THR A 330 16.06 38.42 -3.44
CA THR A 330 14.62 38.61 -3.31
C THR A 330 13.86 37.39 -3.81
N ALA A 331 12.74 37.08 -3.16
CA ALA A 331 11.81 36.03 -3.61
C ALA A 331 11.21 36.32 -4.99
N ALA A 332 11.28 37.56 -5.48
CA ALA A 332 10.91 37.91 -6.85
C ALA A 332 11.77 37.20 -7.92
N ASN A 333 12.87 36.56 -7.52
CA ASN A 333 13.71 35.74 -8.40
C ASN A 333 13.17 34.31 -8.64
N LEU A 334 12.00 33.95 -8.09
CA LEU A 334 11.31 32.71 -8.44
C LEU A 334 10.63 32.82 -9.80
N LEU A 335 10.78 31.79 -10.65
CA LEU A 335 10.09 31.71 -11.94
C LEU A 335 8.64 31.25 -11.78
N TRP A 336 8.43 30.25 -10.91
CA TRP A 336 7.12 29.65 -10.67
C TRP A 336 6.53 30.13 -9.34
N SER A 337 5.26 30.52 -9.36
CA SER A 337 4.52 30.92 -8.17
C SER A 337 4.08 29.70 -7.34
N PHE A 338 3.79 29.88 -6.04
CA PHE A 338 3.20 28.81 -5.22
C PHE A 338 1.86 28.28 -5.78
N PRO A 339 0.94 29.12 -6.30
CA PRO A 339 -0.24 28.65 -7.04
C PRO A 339 0.09 27.73 -8.22
N GLN A 340 1.10 28.06 -9.05
CA GLN A 340 1.53 27.21 -10.16
C GLN A 340 2.13 25.89 -9.67
N MET A 341 2.97 25.94 -8.64
CA MET A 341 3.57 24.75 -8.02
C MET A 341 2.48 23.80 -7.48
N LEU A 342 1.49 24.31 -6.76
CA LEU A 342 0.37 23.52 -6.23
C LEU A 342 -0.54 22.96 -7.33
N ALA A 343 -0.87 23.77 -8.35
CA ALA A 343 -1.68 23.33 -9.49
C ALA A 343 -0.99 22.21 -10.27
N HIS A 344 0.32 22.33 -10.50
CA HIS A 344 1.10 21.27 -11.13
C HIS A 344 1.15 20.00 -10.29
N HIS A 345 1.38 20.13 -8.98
CA HIS A 345 1.48 18.99 -8.07
C HIS A 345 0.20 18.14 -8.07
N THR A 346 -0.95 18.79 -8.22
CA THR A 346 -2.27 18.15 -8.17
C THR A 346 -2.85 17.80 -9.53
N VAL A 347 -2.24 18.20 -10.65
CA VAL A 347 -2.79 18.00 -12.01
C VAL A 347 -3.05 16.54 -12.36
N GLY A 348 -2.23 15.62 -11.83
CA GLY A 348 -2.40 14.17 -11.96
C GLY A 348 -3.40 13.53 -10.98
N GLY A 349 -4.07 14.34 -10.15
CA GLY A 349 -5.00 13.89 -9.12
C GLY A 349 -4.36 13.58 -7.76
N CYS A 350 -3.15 14.08 -7.49
CA CYS A 350 -2.51 13.93 -6.18
C CYS A 350 -3.34 14.66 -5.10
N PRO A 351 -3.73 14.00 -3.98
CA PRO A 351 -4.41 14.66 -2.87
C PRO A 351 -3.39 15.42 -2.00
N MET A 352 -3.66 16.70 -1.77
CA MET A 352 -2.97 17.51 -0.77
C MET A 352 -3.76 17.50 0.53
N ASN A 353 -3.06 17.50 1.66
CA ASN A 353 -3.61 17.55 3.00
C ASN A 353 -3.31 18.89 3.68
N THR A 354 -4.13 19.27 4.65
CA THR A 354 -3.86 20.44 5.50
C THR A 354 -2.56 20.24 6.29
N GLY A 355 -1.62 21.16 6.11
CA GLY A 355 -0.30 21.13 6.75
C GLY A 355 0.81 20.57 5.89
N ASP A 356 0.52 20.10 4.66
CA ASP A 356 1.56 19.74 3.70
C ASP A 356 2.42 20.97 3.35
N LEU A 357 3.72 20.74 3.15
CA LEU A 357 4.73 21.78 2.94
C LEU A 357 5.23 21.74 1.49
N LEU A 358 5.24 22.92 0.84
CA LEU A 358 5.77 23.09 -0.52
C LEU A 358 6.99 24.02 -0.45
N GLY A 359 8.20 23.48 -0.63
CA GLY A 359 9.45 24.24 -0.77
C GLY A 359 9.56 24.89 -2.14
N SER A 360 10.13 26.10 -2.23
CA SER A 360 10.25 26.82 -3.50
C SER A 360 11.33 26.27 -4.42
N GLY A 361 12.32 25.56 -3.88
CA GLY A 361 13.64 25.47 -4.49
C GLY A 361 14.47 26.71 -4.22
N THR A 362 15.79 26.54 -4.28
CA THR A 362 16.77 27.58 -3.95
C THR A 362 16.53 28.89 -4.74
N ILE A 363 16.51 30.01 -4.02
CA ILE A 363 16.27 31.35 -4.55
C ILE A 363 17.61 32.06 -4.80
N SER A 364 17.93 32.34 -6.06
CA SER A 364 19.15 33.03 -6.48
C SER A 364 18.85 34.18 -7.43
N GLY A 365 19.59 35.28 -7.30
CA GLY A 365 19.68 36.31 -8.36
C GLY A 365 20.76 35.95 -9.39
N THR A 366 21.12 36.93 -10.22
CA THR A 366 22.14 36.75 -11.27
C THR A 366 23.56 37.11 -10.80
N GLU A 367 23.67 38.00 -9.81
CA GLU A 367 24.94 38.47 -9.27
C GLU A 367 25.44 37.58 -8.14
N ARG A 368 26.76 37.52 -7.96
CA ARG A 368 27.41 36.56 -7.03
C ARG A 368 26.95 36.70 -5.58
N ASP A 369 26.72 37.92 -5.11
CA ASP A 369 26.27 38.25 -3.76
C ASP A 369 24.75 38.11 -3.57
N THR A 370 24.05 37.55 -4.57
CA THR A 370 22.60 37.32 -4.55
C THR A 370 22.23 35.83 -4.69
N LEU A 371 23.23 34.94 -4.66
CA LEU A 371 23.09 33.50 -4.88
C LEU A 371 22.64 32.78 -3.59
N GLY A 372 21.78 31.77 -3.73
CA GLY A 372 21.08 31.13 -2.61
C GLY A 372 21.79 29.93 -1.96
N SER A 373 22.96 29.51 -2.48
CA SER A 373 23.74 28.40 -1.94
C SER A 373 25.25 28.66 -2.01
N LEU A 374 26.04 28.03 -1.13
CA LEU A 374 27.50 28.13 -1.22
C LEU A 374 28.03 27.44 -2.48
N LEU A 375 27.38 26.36 -2.94
CA LEU A 375 27.69 25.73 -4.24
C LEU A 375 27.73 26.75 -5.38
N GLU A 376 26.78 27.68 -5.39
CA GLU A 376 26.70 28.75 -6.38
C GLU A 376 27.76 29.83 -6.12
N ILE A 377 27.83 30.38 -4.90
CA ILE A 377 28.74 31.49 -4.53
C ILE A 377 30.21 31.12 -4.77
N ASN A 378 30.56 29.85 -4.56
CA ASN A 378 31.92 29.33 -4.68
C ASN A 378 32.23 28.66 -6.03
N ARG A 379 31.29 28.65 -6.98
CA ARG A 379 31.39 27.96 -8.28
C ARG A 379 31.87 26.50 -8.17
N ALA A 380 31.16 25.70 -7.37
CA ALA A 380 31.50 24.30 -7.06
C ALA A 380 32.89 24.09 -6.43
N GLY A 381 33.33 25.04 -5.60
CA GLY A 381 34.56 24.98 -4.83
C GLY A 381 35.78 25.58 -5.54
N LYS A 382 35.58 26.24 -6.68
CA LYS A 382 36.63 26.94 -7.44
C LYS A 382 37.03 28.27 -6.80
N ASP A 383 36.07 28.95 -6.17
CA ASP A 383 36.30 30.21 -5.48
C ASP A 383 36.18 30.07 -3.97
N GLU A 384 36.65 31.11 -3.28
CA GLU A 384 36.52 31.28 -1.85
C GLU A 384 35.48 32.34 -1.53
N VAL A 385 34.71 32.10 -0.47
CA VAL A 385 33.83 33.08 0.19
C VAL A 385 34.61 33.67 1.35
N LYS A 386 34.97 34.95 1.28
CA LYS A 386 35.73 35.63 2.34
C LYS A 386 34.79 36.05 3.46
N LEU A 387 35.18 35.77 4.70
CA LEU A 387 34.46 36.16 5.90
C LEU A 387 35.08 37.39 6.57
N SER A 388 34.30 38.08 7.40
CA SER A 388 34.71 39.33 8.08
C SER A 388 35.92 39.15 9.01
N ASN A 389 36.12 37.96 9.59
CA ASN A 389 37.29 37.65 10.42
C ASN A 389 38.54 37.23 9.61
N GLY A 390 38.48 37.28 8.28
CA GLY A 390 39.56 36.89 7.38
C GLY A 390 39.61 35.39 7.04
N GLU A 391 38.76 34.56 7.67
CA GLU A 391 38.59 33.17 7.24
C GLU A 391 37.95 33.07 5.85
N VAL A 392 38.09 31.90 5.24
CA VAL A 392 37.44 31.58 3.97
C VAL A 392 36.53 30.36 4.11
N ARG A 393 35.45 30.34 3.32
CA ARG A 393 34.59 29.16 3.17
C ARG A 393 34.55 28.74 1.71
N LYS A 394 34.49 27.42 1.52
CA LYS A 394 33.96 26.82 0.29
C LYS A 394 32.60 26.24 0.62
N PHE A 395 32.59 25.26 1.51
CA PHE A 395 31.39 24.68 2.09
C PHE A 395 31.40 24.90 3.60
N LEU A 396 30.29 24.59 4.26
CA LEU A 396 30.16 24.78 5.71
C LEU A 396 31.14 23.90 6.46
N VAL A 397 31.76 24.46 7.50
CA VAL A 397 32.57 23.73 8.46
C VAL A 397 31.80 23.51 9.76
N ASP A 398 32.25 22.55 10.56
CA ASP A 398 31.58 22.25 11.82
C ASP A 398 31.70 23.45 12.76
N GLY A 399 30.56 24.01 13.17
CA GLY A 399 30.48 25.17 14.04
C GLY A 399 30.14 26.49 13.40
N ASP A 400 30.02 26.53 12.06
CA ASP A 400 29.33 27.64 11.42
C ASP A 400 27.86 27.68 11.85
N THR A 401 27.21 28.83 11.78
CA THR A 401 25.79 29.06 12.08
C THR A 401 25.21 29.86 10.93
N ILE A 402 24.06 29.45 10.38
CA ILE A 402 23.48 30.09 9.20
C ILE A 402 22.19 30.79 9.58
N THR A 403 22.13 32.10 9.52
CA THR A 403 20.87 32.81 9.75
C THR A 403 20.30 33.32 8.44
N ILE A 404 19.08 32.92 8.12
CA ILE A 404 18.35 33.46 6.97
C ILE A 404 17.39 34.53 7.47
N ARG A 405 17.25 35.67 6.81
CA ARG A 405 16.24 36.67 7.18
C ARG A 405 15.36 37.01 6.00
N GLY A 406 14.11 37.34 6.27
CA GLY A 406 13.11 37.72 5.28
C GLY A 406 12.34 38.93 5.77
N ALA A 407 12.13 39.93 4.92
CA ALA A 407 11.31 41.10 5.24
C ALA A 407 10.68 41.71 3.97
N CYS A 408 9.47 42.24 4.12
CA CYS A 408 8.76 43.06 3.16
C CYS A 408 8.60 44.50 3.67
N GLY A 409 8.61 45.47 2.75
CA GLY A 409 8.43 46.89 3.05
C GLY A 409 9.74 47.64 3.30
N VAL A 410 9.77 48.92 2.93
CA VAL A 410 10.95 49.82 3.05
C VAL A 410 10.78 50.92 4.11
N GLU A 411 9.58 51.08 4.67
CA GLU A 411 9.27 52.10 5.67
C GLU A 411 9.29 51.53 7.10
N LYS A 412 9.93 52.26 8.04
CA LYS A 412 9.89 51.97 9.48
C LYS A 412 8.42 51.83 9.93
N GLY A 413 8.08 50.74 10.63
CA GLY A 413 6.72 50.48 11.13
C GLY A 413 5.76 49.76 10.17
N GLN A 414 6.16 49.39 8.95
CA GLN A 414 5.35 48.58 8.01
C GLN A 414 5.95 47.19 7.69
N LEU A 415 6.96 46.75 8.45
CA LEU A 415 7.66 45.50 8.18
C LEU A 415 6.72 44.30 8.36
N VAL A 416 6.58 43.52 7.29
CA VAL A 416 5.88 42.23 7.30
C VAL A 416 6.90 41.16 6.91
N ILE A 417 6.99 40.10 7.70
CA ILE A 417 7.97 38.99 7.71
C ILE A 417 9.15 39.16 8.68
N ALA A 418 9.42 38.03 9.34
CA ALA A 418 10.32 37.72 10.43
C ALA A 418 11.64 37.07 9.98
N ALA A 419 12.67 37.22 10.82
CA ALA A 419 13.96 36.55 10.70
C ALA A 419 13.85 35.03 10.97
N LEU A 420 14.61 34.23 10.22
CA LEU A 420 14.90 32.81 10.46
C LEU A 420 16.33 32.67 11.02
N GLU A 421 16.46 32.72 12.33
CA GLU A 421 17.73 32.46 13.00
C GLU A 421 18.01 30.95 13.01
N LEU A 422 18.81 30.43 12.06
CA LEU A 422 19.25 29.04 12.10
C LEU A 422 20.60 28.95 12.79
N ILE A 423 20.71 28.00 13.70
CA ILE A 423 21.93 27.66 14.38
C ILE A 423 22.41 26.35 13.76
N LEU A 424 23.58 26.39 13.11
CA LEU A 424 24.31 25.17 12.80
C LEU A 424 25.22 24.94 14.01
N ALA A 425 24.94 23.88 14.75
CA ALA A 425 25.64 23.64 16.01
C ALA A 425 27.03 23.08 15.70
N SER A 426 28.08 23.70 16.26
CA SER A 426 29.38 23.04 16.39
C SER A 426 29.28 21.86 17.34
N VAL A 427 30.14 20.89 17.06
CA VAL A 427 30.56 19.81 17.93
C VAL A 427 30.80 20.32 19.36
N LEU A 428 29.89 20.01 20.29
CA LEU A 428 30.26 19.89 21.69
C LEU A 428 31.15 18.65 21.81
N ASN A 429 32.46 18.90 21.90
CA ASN A 429 33.39 17.98 22.51
C ASN A 429 32.82 17.60 23.88
N LEU A 430 32.26 16.40 23.99
CA LEU A 430 32.15 15.76 25.30
C LEU A 430 33.59 15.56 25.81
N PRO A 431 33.96 16.06 26.99
CA PRO A 431 35.30 15.85 27.52
C PRO A 431 35.55 14.34 27.72
N PRO A 432 36.82 13.90 27.67
CA PRO A 432 37.15 12.51 27.95
C PRO A 432 36.66 12.18 29.36
N ALA A 433 35.85 11.13 29.45
CA ALA A 433 35.36 10.63 30.73
C ALA A 433 36.55 10.22 31.59
N THR A 434 37.00 11.11 32.47
CA THR A 434 37.86 10.75 33.58
C THR A 434 37.00 10.16 34.68
N SER A 435 37.50 9.03 35.18
CA SER A 435 36.84 8.14 36.10
C SER A 435 36.47 8.80 37.43
N SER A 436 35.21 8.65 37.82
CA SER A 436 34.71 8.21 39.14
C SER A 436 33.22 8.58 39.18
N SER A 437 32.26 7.82 39.71
CA SER A 437 32.26 6.64 40.54
C SER A 437 30.86 6.00 40.40
N LYS A 438 30.83 4.67 40.18
CA LYS A 438 29.76 3.71 40.50
C LYS A 438 28.27 3.96 40.14
N MET A 439 27.86 5.04 39.46
CA MET A 439 26.45 5.28 39.09
C MET A 439 26.14 5.25 37.57
N GLY A 440 27.15 5.13 36.70
CA GLY A 440 26.99 5.19 35.23
C GLY A 440 26.47 3.92 34.56
N TYR A 441 26.80 2.74 35.10
CA TYR A 441 26.36 1.46 34.51
C TYR A 441 24.85 1.24 34.63
N GLN A 442 24.22 1.82 35.66
CA GLN A 442 22.77 1.70 35.86
C GLN A 442 22.00 2.59 34.88
N ILE A 443 22.46 3.82 34.64
CA ILE A 443 21.81 4.74 33.69
C ILE A 443 22.00 4.28 32.24
N VAL A 444 23.21 3.82 31.88
CA VAL A 444 23.47 3.22 30.56
C VAL A 444 22.69 1.92 30.41
N GLY A 445 22.63 1.09 31.46
CA GLY A 445 21.82 -0.12 31.49
C GLY A 445 20.32 0.18 31.28
N VAL A 446 19.78 1.22 31.92
CA VAL A 446 18.39 1.66 31.76
C VAL A 446 18.14 2.26 30.38
N ALA A 447 19.06 3.06 29.84
CA ALA A 447 18.93 3.62 28.49
C ALA A 447 18.99 2.53 27.40
N ILE A 448 19.90 1.56 27.55
CA ILE A 448 19.98 0.38 26.67
C ILE A 448 18.73 -0.48 26.84
N ALA A 449 18.27 -0.73 28.07
CA ALA A 449 17.04 -1.49 28.31
C ALA A 449 15.80 -0.75 27.76
N ALA A 450 15.74 0.57 27.84
CA ALA A 450 14.67 1.39 27.28
C ALA A 450 14.72 1.40 25.75
N ALA A 451 15.90 1.51 25.15
CA ALA A 451 16.08 1.41 23.70
C ALA A 451 15.71 0.01 23.19
N ILE A 452 16.16 -1.06 23.87
CA ILE A 452 15.78 -2.45 23.57
C ILE A 452 14.27 -2.63 23.75
N TYR A 453 13.67 -2.10 24.82
CA TYR A 453 12.24 -2.19 25.08
C TYR A 453 11.43 -1.45 24.00
N LEU A 454 11.82 -0.22 23.64
CA LEU A 454 11.17 0.55 22.58
C LEU A 454 11.34 -0.12 21.21
N PHE A 455 12.51 -0.70 20.94
CA PHE A 455 12.76 -1.48 19.74
C PHE A 455 11.91 -2.77 19.69
N ILE A 456 11.85 -3.53 20.78
CA ILE A 456 10.96 -4.70 20.91
C ILE A 456 9.50 -4.28 20.77
N LYS A 457 9.09 -3.16 21.36
CA LYS A 457 7.72 -2.62 21.27
C LYS A 457 7.38 -2.22 19.83
N TYR A 458 8.31 -1.56 19.13
CA TYR A 458 8.17 -1.22 17.73
C TYR A 458 8.07 -2.48 16.84
N LEU A 459 8.97 -3.44 17.02
CA LEU A 459 8.95 -4.71 16.29
C LEU A 459 7.72 -5.58 16.60
N ASN A 460 7.10 -5.39 17.75
CA ASN A 460 5.88 -6.11 18.16
C ASN A 460 4.59 -5.35 17.87
N HIS A 461 4.66 -4.17 17.24
CA HIS A 461 3.48 -3.46 16.81
C HIS A 461 2.77 -4.25 15.71
N THR A 462 1.43 -4.32 15.80
CA THR A 462 0.58 -5.03 14.84
C THR A 462 -0.35 -4.07 14.12
N ASP A 463 -0.68 -4.39 12.87
CA ASP A 463 -1.67 -3.68 12.03
C ASP A 463 -3.01 -3.43 12.76
N THR A 464 -3.46 -4.37 13.57
CA THR A 464 -4.61 -4.22 14.48
C THR A 464 -4.16 -4.40 15.93
N PRO A 465 -4.56 -3.52 16.87
CA PRO A 465 -4.31 -3.70 18.30
C PRO A 465 -4.90 -4.99 18.87
N LYS A 466 -4.42 -5.44 20.03
CA LYS A 466 -4.97 -6.62 20.72
C LYS A 466 -6.47 -6.46 20.97
N ILE A 467 -7.23 -7.45 20.52
CA ILE A 467 -8.69 -7.48 20.66
C ILE A 467 -9.01 -7.89 22.09
N LYS A 468 -9.74 -7.05 22.81
CA LYS A 468 -10.14 -7.36 24.20
C LYS A 468 -11.15 -8.51 24.21
N ASN A 469 -11.11 -9.34 25.25
CA ASN A 469 -12.02 -10.46 25.48
C ASN A 469 -11.96 -11.60 24.45
N LEU A 470 -11.00 -11.58 23.51
CA LEU A 470 -10.74 -12.70 22.60
C LEU A 470 -9.46 -13.44 23.02
N PRO A 471 -9.47 -14.77 23.24
CA PRO A 471 -8.28 -15.53 23.63
C PRO A 471 -7.13 -15.35 22.64
N GLU A 472 -5.88 -15.22 23.14
CA GLU A 472 -4.70 -14.96 22.31
C GLU A 472 -3.63 -16.04 22.49
N VAL A 473 -3.16 -16.65 21.39
CA VAL A 473 -1.99 -17.53 21.44
C VAL A 473 -0.73 -16.66 21.58
N PRO A 474 0.08 -16.82 22.65
CA PRO A 474 1.20 -15.95 22.92
C PRO A 474 2.32 -16.14 21.88
N GLY A 475 2.91 -15.03 21.44
CA GLY A 475 3.96 -15.01 20.43
C GLY A 475 5.30 -14.45 20.94
N LEU A 476 6.39 -14.78 20.25
CA LEU A 476 7.74 -14.27 20.49
C LEU A 476 7.93 -12.88 19.87
N PRO A 477 8.83 -12.03 20.40
CA PRO A 477 9.17 -10.76 19.77
C PRO A 477 9.51 -10.91 18.28
N LEU A 478 9.17 -9.92 17.45
CA LEU A 478 9.32 -9.91 15.98
C LEU A 478 8.46 -10.94 15.22
N PHE A 479 8.48 -12.21 15.61
CA PHE A 479 7.84 -13.31 14.89
C PHE A 479 6.36 -13.51 15.26
N GLY A 480 5.96 -13.05 16.45
CA GLY A 480 4.68 -13.47 17.02
C GLY A 480 4.63 -14.99 17.17
N SER A 481 3.56 -15.60 16.71
CA SER A 481 3.31 -17.03 16.75
C SER A 481 3.71 -17.75 15.46
N LEU A 482 4.40 -17.08 14.51
CA LEU A 482 4.85 -17.71 13.25
C LEU A 482 5.63 -19.01 13.49
N LEU A 483 6.61 -18.99 14.41
CA LEU A 483 7.40 -20.18 14.75
C LEU A 483 6.57 -21.31 15.37
N LYS A 484 5.50 -20.95 16.09
CA LYS A 484 4.60 -21.90 16.74
C LYS A 484 3.60 -22.53 15.77
N PHE A 485 3.23 -21.79 14.74
CA PHE A 485 2.35 -22.24 13.67
C PHE A 485 3.11 -23.03 12.61
N GLY A 486 4.41 -22.75 12.43
CA GLY A 486 5.29 -23.53 11.57
C GLY A 486 4.83 -23.53 10.10
N SER A 487 4.99 -24.67 9.44
CA SER A 487 4.63 -24.86 8.03
C SER A 487 3.16 -25.22 7.81
N ASP A 488 2.48 -25.78 8.82
CA ASP A 488 1.10 -26.25 8.74
C ASP A 488 0.19 -25.46 9.68
N HIS A 489 -0.34 -24.36 9.15
CA HIS A 489 -1.24 -23.49 9.89
C HIS A 489 -2.60 -24.14 10.20
N ALA A 490 -3.07 -25.11 9.40
CA ALA A 490 -4.38 -25.75 9.61
C ALA A 490 -4.35 -26.63 10.85
N THR A 491 -3.35 -27.52 10.95
CA THR A 491 -3.15 -28.37 12.12
C THR A 491 -2.81 -27.55 13.36
N ALA A 492 -1.93 -26.56 13.24
CA ALA A 492 -1.58 -25.70 14.37
C ALA A 492 -2.81 -24.94 14.91
N ALA A 493 -3.60 -24.32 14.03
CA ALA A 493 -4.80 -23.58 14.44
C ALA A 493 -5.85 -24.50 15.08
N TYR A 494 -6.05 -25.70 14.55
CA TYR A 494 -6.93 -26.71 15.13
C TYR A 494 -6.48 -27.09 16.55
N ASN A 495 -5.19 -27.39 16.74
CA ASN A 495 -4.65 -27.75 18.06
C ASN A 495 -4.81 -26.60 19.07
N TYR A 496 -4.55 -25.35 18.65
CA TYR A 496 -4.76 -24.19 19.51
C TYR A 496 -6.25 -23.95 19.81
N SER A 497 -7.16 -24.28 18.90
CA SER A 497 -8.60 -24.14 19.15
C SER A 497 -9.10 -25.00 20.31
N LYS A 498 -8.44 -26.15 20.57
CA LYS A 498 -8.76 -27.01 21.73
C LYS A 498 -8.40 -26.36 23.06
N THR A 499 -7.44 -25.42 23.08
CA THR A 499 -6.99 -24.73 24.29
C THR A 499 -7.59 -23.33 24.43
N TYR A 500 -7.69 -22.58 23.33
CA TYR A 500 -8.10 -21.18 23.30
C TYR A 500 -9.55 -20.98 22.85
N GLY A 501 -10.27 -22.07 22.52
CA GLY A 501 -11.65 -22.02 22.03
C GLY A 501 -11.76 -21.95 20.51
N PRO A 502 -13.00 -22.01 19.97
CA PRO A 502 -13.27 -22.12 18.54
C PRO A 502 -12.78 -20.91 17.73
N VAL A 503 -12.76 -19.73 18.36
CA VAL A 503 -12.27 -18.48 17.80
C VAL A 503 -11.24 -17.86 18.72
N PHE A 504 -10.06 -17.56 18.17
CA PHE A 504 -8.97 -16.94 18.92
C PHE A 504 -8.17 -16.02 18.01
N GLN A 505 -7.41 -15.09 18.61
CA GLN A 505 -6.49 -14.22 17.88
C GLN A 505 -5.05 -14.67 18.04
N VAL A 506 -4.23 -14.37 17.03
CA VAL A 506 -2.79 -14.57 17.07
C VAL A 506 -2.10 -13.36 16.45
N ARG A 507 -0.84 -13.15 16.85
CA ARG A 507 0.06 -12.27 16.13
C ARG A 507 0.92 -13.11 15.20
N LEU A 508 0.82 -12.92 13.88
CA LEU A 508 1.78 -13.45 12.92
C LEU A 508 2.68 -12.29 12.48
N GLY A 509 3.90 -12.23 13.01
CA GLY A 509 4.81 -11.10 12.82
C GLY A 509 4.22 -9.75 13.28
N ASN A 510 3.98 -8.86 12.33
CA ASN A 510 3.34 -7.55 12.52
C ASN A 510 1.84 -7.53 12.16
N ARG A 511 1.21 -8.70 11.99
CA ARG A 511 -0.23 -8.80 11.70
C ARG A 511 -1.00 -9.51 12.79
N ARG A 512 -2.19 -9.01 13.11
CA ARG A 512 -3.12 -9.68 14.02
C ARG A 512 -4.20 -10.40 13.23
N ILE A 513 -4.30 -11.69 13.46
CA ILE A 513 -5.18 -12.60 12.72
C ILE A 513 -6.17 -13.24 13.70
N VAL A 514 -7.44 -13.28 13.34
CA VAL A 514 -8.47 -14.06 14.03
C VAL A 514 -8.71 -15.37 13.29
N PHE A 515 -8.56 -16.50 13.96
CA PHE A 515 -8.86 -17.83 13.42
C PHE A 515 -10.25 -18.27 13.85
N ALA A 516 -10.95 -18.97 12.94
CA ALA A 516 -12.19 -19.70 13.23
C ALA A 516 -12.03 -21.16 12.81
N ASN A 517 -12.35 -22.10 13.71
CA ASN A 517 -11.99 -23.52 13.56
C ASN A 517 -13.16 -24.51 13.72
N THR A 518 -14.34 -24.06 14.15
CA THR A 518 -15.54 -24.91 14.24
C THR A 518 -16.57 -24.53 13.19
N PHE A 519 -17.45 -25.46 12.83
CA PHE A 519 -18.45 -25.22 11.79
C PHE A 519 -19.33 -24.00 12.11
N ASP A 520 -19.76 -23.90 13.36
CA ASP A 520 -20.61 -22.81 13.83
C ASP A 520 -19.87 -21.47 13.93
N SER A 521 -18.59 -21.47 14.33
CA SER A 521 -17.80 -20.23 14.36
C SER A 521 -17.61 -19.64 12.96
N VAL A 522 -17.34 -20.50 11.96
CA VAL A 522 -17.23 -20.09 10.56
C VAL A 522 -18.58 -19.59 10.05
N ARG A 523 -19.69 -20.30 10.31
CA ARG A 523 -21.05 -19.86 9.95
C ARG A 523 -21.37 -18.49 10.55
N HIS A 524 -21.07 -18.27 11.83
CA HIS A 524 -21.31 -16.98 12.48
C HIS A 524 -20.50 -15.84 11.82
N LEU A 525 -19.18 -16.04 11.65
CA LEU A 525 -18.31 -14.97 11.15
C LEU A 525 -18.44 -14.76 9.63
N TRP A 526 -18.46 -15.81 8.81
CA TRP A 526 -18.44 -15.67 7.34
C TRP A 526 -19.83 -15.56 6.69
N ILE A 527 -20.88 -16.10 7.30
CA ILE A 527 -22.24 -16.08 6.73
C ILE A 527 -23.09 -15.01 7.41
N THR A 528 -23.18 -15.02 8.73
CA THR A 528 -24.00 -14.04 9.48
C THR A 528 -23.41 -12.63 9.35
N ASN A 529 -22.08 -12.49 9.38
CA ASN A 529 -21.36 -11.22 9.22
C ASN A 529 -20.76 -11.02 7.81
N GLN A 530 -21.36 -11.63 6.77
CA GLN A 530 -20.80 -11.65 5.41
C GLN A 530 -20.55 -10.25 4.79
N SER A 531 -21.34 -9.24 5.16
CA SER A 531 -21.16 -7.87 4.68
C SER A 531 -19.97 -7.18 5.36
N ALA A 532 -19.70 -7.50 6.63
CA ALA A 532 -18.54 -7.01 7.34
C ALA A 532 -17.25 -7.67 6.83
N LEU A 533 -17.27 -8.97 6.53
CA LEU A 533 -16.10 -9.70 6.01
C LEU A 533 -15.98 -9.70 4.48
N ILE A 534 -16.58 -8.76 3.75
CA ILE A 534 -16.62 -8.81 2.29
C ILE A 534 -15.26 -8.53 1.62
N SER A 535 -14.34 -7.84 2.31
CA SER A 535 -13.04 -7.43 1.78
C SER A 535 -11.91 -8.44 2.05
N ARG A 536 -10.76 -8.20 1.44
CA ARG A 536 -9.54 -9.03 1.51
C ARG A 536 -8.34 -8.16 1.87
N PRO A 537 -7.36 -8.67 2.64
CA PRO A 537 -6.12 -7.96 2.88
C PRO A 537 -5.22 -7.99 1.64
N THR A 538 -4.34 -7.00 1.52
CA THR A 538 -3.20 -7.02 0.60
C THR A 538 -1.95 -7.48 1.34
N LEU A 539 -1.19 -8.39 0.72
CA LEU A 539 0.07 -8.95 1.22
C LEU A 539 1.22 -8.54 0.27
N HIS A 540 2.44 -8.44 0.80
CA HIS A 540 3.56 -7.90 0.03
C HIS A 540 3.96 -8.83 -1.14
N THR A 541 4.18 -10.11 -0.86
CA THR A 541 4.67 -11.06 -1.86
C THR A 541 3.69 -11.19 -3.02
N PHE A 542 2.43 -11.51 -2.75
CA PHE A 542 1.47 -11.72 -3.82
C PHE A 542 1.02 -10.41 -4.49
N HIS A 543 0.65 -9.38 -3.72
CA HIS A 543 0.01 -8.17 -4.28
C HIS A 543 1.03 -7.16 -4.79
N THR A 544 2.13 -6.91 -4.06
CA THR A 544 3.14 -5.93 -4.49
C THR A 544 4.09 -6.52 -5.54
N VAL A 545 4.53 -7.77 -5.37
CA VAL A 545 5.56 -8.37 -6.24
C VAL A 545 4.98 -9.16 -7.41
N VAL A 546 4.14 -10.17 -7.14
CA VAL A 546 3.64 -11.10 -8.17
C VAL A 546 2.54 -10.47 -9.03
N SER A 547 1.69 -9.63 -8.46
CA SER A 547 0.47 -9.12 -9.13
C SER A 547 0.63 -7.72 -9.75
N SER A 548 1.83 -7.14 -9.79
CA SER A 548 2.03 -5.77 -10.29
C SER A 548 1.96 -5.61 -11.82
N SER A 549 1.78 -6.68 -12.61
CA SER A 549 1.57 -6.60 -14.08
C SER A 549 0.16 -6.95 -14.54
N GLN A 550 -0.43 -8.03 -13.99
CA GLN A 550 -1.74 -8.56 -14.42
C GLN A 550 -2.88 -8.18 -13.47
N GLY A 551 -2.60 -7.37 -12.45
CA GLY A 551 -3.54 -7.02 -11.40
C GLY A 551 -3.84 -8.20 -10.45
N PHE A 552 -4.76 -7.95 -9.53
CA PHE A 552 -5.13 -8.93 -8.49
C PHE A 552 -6.17 -9.91 -9.03
N THR A 553 -6.19 -11.17 -8.57
CA THR A 553 -7.31 -12.08 -8.87
C THR A 553 -8.59 -11.65 -8.13
N ILE A 554 -9.76 -12.06 -8.64
CA ILE A 554 -11.05 -11.76 -7.98
C ILE A 554 -11.06 -12.27 -6.52
N GLY A 555 -10.47 -13.45 -6.28
CA GLY A 555 -10.42 -14.08 -4.96
C GLY A 555 -9.58 -13.33 -3.93
N THR A 556 -8.56 -12.59 -4.37
CA THR A 556 -7.58 -11.88 -3.54
C THR A 556 -7.77 -10.36 -3.50
N SER A 557 -8.66 -9.80 -4.32
CA SER A 557 -8.89 -8.34 -4.36
C SER A 557 -9.64 -7.83 -3.12
N PRO A 558 -9.24 -6.67 -2.57
CA PRO A 558 -10.08 -5.86 -1.70
C PRO A 558 -11.43 -5.54 -2.36
N TRP A 559 -12.42 -5.21 -1.55
CA TRP A 559 -13.78 -4.94 -2.04
C TRP A 559 -13.93 -3.47 -2.49
N ASP A 560 -13.77 -3.24 -3.79
CA ASP A 560 -13.97 -1.97 -4.49
C ASP A 560 -14.90 -2.13 -5.71
N GLU A 561 -15.21 -1.03 -6.43
CA GLU A 561 -16.04 -1.08 -7.63
C GLU A 561 -15.47 -2.00 -8.72
N SER A 562 -14.15 -2.02 -8.88
CA SER A 562 -13.51 -2.90 -9.85
C SER A 562 -13.70 -4.39 -9.52
N CYS A 563 -13.55 -4.77 -8.25
CA CYS A 563 -13.79 -6.12 -7.78
C CYS A 563 -15.26 -6.53 -7.96
N LYS A 564 -16.19 -5.60 -7.72
CA LYS A 564 -17.63 -5.83 -7.97
C LYS A 564 -17.90 -6.11 -9.45
N ASN A 565 -17.35 -5.30 -10.35
CA ASN A 565 -17.51 -5.46 -11.79
C ASN A 565 -16.95 -6.80 -12.28
N ARG A 566 -15.71 -7.12 -11.91
CA ARG A 566 -15.06 -8.40 -12.25
C ARG A 566 -15.83 -9.60 -11.69
N ARG A 567 -16.26 -9.53 -10.44
CA ARG A 567 -17.04 -10.62 -9.81
C ARG A 567 -18.41 -10.77 -10.46
N LYS A 568 -19.08 -9.69 -10.84
CA LYS A 568 -20.35 -9.72 -11.58
C LYS A 568 -20.18 -10.43 -12.92
N ALA A 569 -19.16 -10.07 -13.70
CA ALA A 569 -18.87 -10.71 -14.97
C ALA A 569 -18.60 -12.22 -14.82
N ALA A 570 -17.74 -12.61 -13.87
CA ALA A 570 -17.47 -14.02 -13.59
C ALA A 570 -18.71 -14.79 -13.11
N ALA A 571 -19.53 -14.19 -12.24
CA ALA A 571 -20.76 -14.82 -11.74
C ALA A 571 -21.82 -15.01 -12.84
N THR A 572 -21.91 -14.07 -13.80
CA THR A 572 -22.78 -14.22 -14.98
C THR A 572 -22.31 -15.38 -15.86
N ALA A 573 -21.00 -15.52 -16.07
CA ALA A 573 -20.43 -16.58 -16.87
C ALA A 573 -20.49 -17.98 -16.21
N LEU A 574 -20.55 -18.06 -14.88
CA LEU A 574 -20.48 -19.32 -14.13
C LEU A 574 -21.78 -19.68 -13.39
N ASN A 575 -22.89 -19.03 -13.72
CA ASN A 575 -24.19 -19.39 -13.18
C ASN A 575 -24.71 -20.72 -13.77
N ARG A 576 -25.76 -21.30 -13.17
CA ARG A 576 -26.29 -22.61 -13.60
C ARG A 576 -26.67 -22.65 -15.09
N PRO A 577 -27.40 -21.67 -15.66
CA PRO A 577 -27.68 -21.67 -17.10
C PRO A 577 -26.44 -21.63 -18.00
N ALA A 578 -25.45 -20.80 -17.66
CA ALA A 578 -24.22 -20.69 -18.45
C ALA A 578 -23.39 -21.98 -18.36
N VAL A 579 -23.30 -22.60 -17.19
CA VAL A 579 -22.64 -23.90 -17.02
C VAL A 579 -23.24 -24.96 -17.94
N GLN A 580 -24.56 -24.96 -18.17
CA GLN A 580 -25.19 -25.93 -19.08
C GLN A 580 -24.69 -25.81 -20.52
N SER A 581 -24.35 -24.60 -21.00
CA SER A 581 -23.82 -24.42 -22.36
C SER A 581 -22.37 -24.90 -22.51
N TYR A 582 -21.68 -25.15 -21.40
CA TYR A 582 -20.30 -25.63 -21.36
C TYR A 582 -20.17 -27.15 -21.35
N MET A 583 -21.28 -27.86 -21.22
CA MET A 583 -21.30 -29.32 -21.13
C MET A 583 -20.61 -30.05 -22.31
N PRO A 584 -20.65 -29.57 -23.57
CA PRO A 584 -19.85 -30.16 -24.65
C PRO A 584 -18.32 -30.09 -24.43
N ILE A 585 -17.83 -29.07 -23.72
CA ILE A 585 -16.41 -28.93 -23.37
C ILE A 585 -16.04 -29.98 -22.31
N LEU A 586 -16.90 -30.18 -21.31
CA LEU A 586 -16.71 -31.23 -20.30
C LEU A 586 -16.76 -32.62 -20.93
N ASP A 587 -17.63 -32.84 -21.92
CA ASP A 587 -17.67 -34.10 -22.68
C ASP A 587 -16.31 -34.37 -23.32
N LEU A 588 -15.77 -33.39 -24.07
CA LEU A 588 -14.47 -33.49 -24.72
C LEU A 588 -13.35 -33.79 -23.72
N GLU A 589 -13.15 -32.94 -22.72
CA GLU A 589 -11.96 -33.01 -21.88
C GLU A 589 -11.98 -34.21 -20.92
N SER A 590 -13.18 -34.62 -20.44
CA SER A 590 -13.29 -35.84 -19.63
C SER A 590 -13.07 -37.11 -20.47
N ASN A 591 -13.54 -37.10 -21.72
CA ASN A 591 -13.30 -38.20 -22.66
C ASN A 591 -11.82 -38.35 -23.01
N VAL A 592 -11.14 -37.24 -23.34
CA VAL A 592 -9.70 -37.23 -23.66
C VAL A 592 -8.88 -37.77 -22.49
N SER A 593 -9.20 -37.36 -21.26
CA SER A 593 -8.47 -37.83 -20.07
C SER A 593 -8.67 -39.33 -19.82
N ILE A 594 -9.89 -39.84 -19.96
CA ILE A 594 -10.18 -41.28 -19.79
C ILE A 594 -9.57 -42.11 -20.91
N LYS A 595 -9.61 -41.62 -22.15
CA LYS A 595 -9.00 -42.28 -23.32
C LYS A 595 -7.51 -42.50 -23.10
N GLU A 596 -6.77 -41.49 -22.67
CA GLU A 596 -5.34 -41.63 -22.45
C GLU A 596 -5.04 -42.55 -21.26
N ILE A 597 -5.80 -42.46 -20.16
CA ILE A 597 -5.68 -43.43 -19.05
C ILE A 597 -5.90 -44.87 -19.56
N PHE A 598 -6.90 -45.10 -20.41
CA PHE A 598 -7.17 -46.42 -20.98
C PHE A 598 -6.01 -46.92 -21.86
N GLN A 599 -5.44 -46.04 -22.68
CA GLN A 599 -4.30 -46.36 -23.55
C GLN A 599 -3.03 -46.65 -22.75
N ASP A 600 -2.72 -45.80 -21.76
CA ASP A 600 -1.46 -45.85 -21.01
C ASP A 600 -1.47 -46.97 -19.96
N SER A 601 -2.62 -47.22 -19.32
CA SER A 601 -2.77 -48.32 -18.36
C SER A 601 -2.66 -49.70 -19.00
N LYS A 602 -2.83 -49.79 -20.33
CA LYS A 602 -2.84 -51.04 -21.09
C LYS A 602 -3.75 -52.08 -20.43
N ASP A 603 -5.01 -51.67 -20.22
CA ASP A 603 -6.06 -52.45 -19.54
C ASP A 603 -5.67 -52.91 -18.13
N GLY A 604 -5.10 -52.00 -17.33
CA GLY A 604 -4.69 -52.25 -15.95
C GLY A 604 -3.41 -53.08 -15.79
N SER A 605 -2.70 -53.40 -16.88
CA SER A 605 -1.39 -54.05 -16.78
C SER A 605 -0.30 -53.10 -16.26
N VAL A 606 -0.46 -51.80 -16.46
CA VAL A 606 0.42 -50.73 -15.94
C VAL A 606 -0.35 -49.86 -14.96
N ASP A 607 0.22 -49.62 -13.78
CA ASP A 607 -0.34 -48.69 -12.80
C ASP A 607 0.00 -47.25 -13.22
N ILE A 608 -0.98 -46.34 -13.13
CA ILE A 608 -0.91 -44.97 -13.65
C ILE A 608 -0.94 -43.96 -12.51
N ASP A 609 -0.10 -42.93 -12.61
CA ASP A 609 -0.19 -41.71 -11.80
C ASP A 609 -1.28 -40.80 -12.40
N PRO A 610 -2.41 -40.59 -11.71
CA PRO A 610 -3.55 -39.87 -12.29
C PRO A 610 -3.35 -38.34 -12.34
N ILE A 611 -2.31 -37.77 -11.72
CA ILE A 611 -2.19 -36.33 -11.49
C ILE A 611 -2.24 -35.53 -12.81
N ALA A 612 -1.40 -35.89 -13.78
CA ALA A 612 -1.22 -35.10 -14.99
C ALA A 612 -2.48 -35.11 -15.90
N TYR A 613 -3.20 -36.23 -15.95
CA TYR A 613 -4.43 -36.37 -16.73
C TYR A 613 -5.51 -35.40 -16.25
N PHE A 614 -5.71 -35.29 -14.93
CA PHE A 614 -6.74 -34.42 -14.37
C PHE A 614 -6.29 -32.97 -14.25
N GLN A 615 -4.99 -32.69 -14.14
CA GLN A 615 -4.46 -31.33 -14.33
C GLN A 615 -4.76 -30.82 -15.74
N ARG A 616 -4.55 -31.66 -16.77
CA ARG A 616 -4.93 -31.28 -18.14
C ARG A 616 -6.42 -31.11 -18.30
N PHE A 617 -7.24 -32.03 -17.77
CA PHE A 617 -8.70 -31.92 -17.79
C PHE A 617 -9.18 -30.54 -17.30
N ALA A 618 -8.71 -30.11 -16.13
CA ALA A 618 -9.10 -28.83 -15.55
C ALA A 618 -8.51 -27.64 -16.33
N LEU A 619 -7.23 -27.72 -16.74
CA LEU A 619 -6.59 -26.64 -17.47
C LEU A 619 -7.26 -26.40 -18.83
N ASN A 620 -7.44 -27.45 -19.64
CA ASN A 620 -8.06 -27.31 -20.95
C ASN A 620 -9.53 -26.89 -20.86
N THR A 621 -10.26 -27.36 -19.85
CA THR A 621 -11.62 -26.87 -19.59
C THR A 621 -11.58 -25.37 -19.31
N SER A 622 -10.69 -24.91 -18.43
CA SER A 622 -10.52 -23.48 -18.15
C SER A 622 -10.06 -22.67 -19.37
N LEU A 623 -9.11 -23.16 -20.17
CA LEU A 623 -8.60 -22.45 -21.34
C LEU A 623 -9.68 -22.35 -22.42
N THR A 624 -10.43 -23.41 -22.66
CA THR A 624 -11.50 -23.42 -23.66
C THR A 624 -12.61 -22.47 -23.25
N LEU A 625 -13.02 -22.51 -21.98
CA LEU A 625 -14.04 -21.60 -21.46
C LEU A 625 -13.60 -20.14 -21.47
N ASN A 626 -12.35 -19.87 -21.11
CA ASN A 626 -11.89 -18.50 -20.95
C ASN A 626 -11.41 -17.87 -22.27
N TYR A 627 -10.69 -18.63 -23.10
CA TYR A 627 -10.00 -18.17 -24.30
C TYR A 627 -10.46 -18.83 -25.60
N GLY A 628 -11.45 -19.72 -25.56
CA GLY A 628 -11.94 -20.41 -26.76
C GLY A 628 -10.91 -21.36 -27.36
N SER A 629 -9.90 -21.77 -26.59
CA SER A 629 -8.77 -22.52 -27.10
C SER A 629 -8.25 -23.53 -26.09
N ARG A 630 -7.63 -24.60 -26.61
CA ARG A 630 -7.13 -25.74 -25.83
C ARG A 630 -5.67 -26.05 -26.17
N ILE A 631 -5.06 -26.92 -25.36
CA ILE A 631 -3.76 -27.52 -25.65
C ILE A 631 -4.02 -28.93 -26.22
N ASP A 632 -3.61 -29.17 -27.45
CA ASP A 632 -3.89 -30.43 -28.17
C ASP A 632 -2.89 -31.56 -27.87
N GLY A 633 -1.79 -31.27 -27.18
CA GLY A 633 -0.80 -32.26 -26.77
C GLY A 633 -1.29 -33.24 -25.69
N ASN A 634 -0.46 -34.26 -25.43
CA ASN A 634 -0.69 -35.22 -24.36
C ASN A 634 -0.27 -34.62 -22.99
N ILE A 635 -0.26 -35.44 -21.94
CA ILE A 635 0.18 -35.02 -20.60
C ILE A 635 1.63 -34.49 -20.53
N ASP A 636 2.47 -34.76 -21.53
CA ASP A 636 3.87 -34.32 -21.61
C ASP A 636 4.05 -33.00 -22.39
N ASP A 637 2.96 -32.37 -22.84
CA ASP A 637 3.02 -31.10 -23.57
C ASP A 637 3.75 -30.00 -22.76
N GLU A 638 4.72 -29.34 -23.40
CA GLU A 638 5.59 -28.37 -22.73
C GLU A 638 4.82 -27.16 -22.19
N LEU A 639 3.81 -26.68 -22.92
CA LEU A 639 3.01 -25.53 -22.48
C LEU A 639 2.08 -25.92 -21.32
N LEU A 640 1.48 -27.11 -21.38
CA LEU A 640 0.70 -27.67 -20.28
C LEU A 640 1.53 -27.75 -19.00
N GLN A 641 2.70 -28.39 -19.07
CA GLN A 641 3.60 -28.54 -17.92
C GLN A 641 4.08 -27.19 -17.39
N GLU A 642 4.38 -26.24 -18.27
CA GLU A 642 4.78 -24.89 -17.90
C GLU A 642 3.67 -24.16 -17.13
N ILE A 643 2.43 -24.15 -17.64
CA ILE A 643 1.31 -23.48 -16.98
C ILE A 643 1.02 -24.13 -15.63
N CYS A 644 0.93 -25.47 -15.58
CA CYS A 644 0.71 -26.22 -14.34
C CYS A 644 1.79 -25.94 -13.30
N HIS A 645 3.07 -25.93 -13.68
CA HIS A 645 4.15 -25.64 -12.76
C HIS A 645 4.13 -24.19 -12.27
N VAL A 646 4.00 -23.22 -13.18
CA VAL A 646 4.06 -21.79 -12.84
C VAL A 646 2.87 -21.38 -11.98
N GLU A 647 1.64 -21.76 -12.34
CA GLU A 647 0.46 -21.38 -11.55
C GLU A 647 0.49 -22.01 -10.15
N ARG A 648 0.99 -23.24 -10.00
CA ARG A 648 1.16 -23.88 -8.69
C ARG A 648 2.13 -23.11 -7.80
N VAL A 649 3.31 -22.75 -8.32
CA VAL A 649 4.27 -21.93 -7.55
C VAL A 649 3.68 -20.55 -7.23
N VAL A 650 2.95 -19.96 -8.17
CA VAL A 650 2.26 -18.68 -7.97
C VAL A 650 1.16 -18.76 -6.91
N SER A 651 0.43 -19.87 -6.86
CA SER A 651 -0.56 -20.17 -5.82
C SER A 651 0.11 -20.20 -4.44
N ASN A 652 1.33 -20.73 -4.34
CA ASN A 652 2.10 -20.79 -3.09
C ASN A 652 2.58 -19.43 -2.56
N PHE A 653 2.63 -18.39 -3.41
CA PHE A 653 2.82 -17.01 -2.93
C PHE A 653 1.60 -16.43 -2.21
N ARG A 654 0.43 -17.09 -2.30
CA ARG A 654 -0.78 -16.73 -1.56
C ARG A 654 -0.93 -17.53 -0.25
N SER A 655 -0.04 -18.51 0.00
CA SER A 655 -0.07 -19.33 1.21
C SER A 655 0.18 -18.50 2.46
N THR A 656 -0.51 -18.89 3.55
CA THR A 656 -0.37 -18.25 4.84
C THR A 656 0.91 -18.62 5.59
N SER A 657 1.55 -19.76 5.28
CA SER A 657 2.70 -20.30 6.02
C SER A 657 4.04 -20.17 5.29
N ASN A 658 4.04 -19.92 3.97
CA ASN A 658 5.26 -19.93 3.15
C ASN A 658 6.00 -18.58 3.05
N ASN A 659 5.29 -17.45 3.21
CA ASN A 659 5.81 -16.12 2.86
C ASN A 659 6.03 -15.23 4.08
N TRP A 660 7.08 -15.49 4.87
CA TRP A 660 7.31 -14.77 6.13
C TRP A 660 7.51 -13.25 5.96
N GLN A 661 7.97 -12.79 4.79
CA GLN A 661 8.09 -11.36 4.47
C GLN A 661 6.74 -10.61 4.43
N ASP A 662 5.62 -11.32 4.34
CA ASP A 662 4.28 -10.73 4.46
C ASP A 662 3.97 -10.30 5.91
N TYR A 663 4.63 -10.93 6.88
CA TYR A 663 4.44 -10.71 8.31
C TYR A 663 5.66 -10.05 8.99
N ILE A 664 6.86 -10.17 8.40
CA ILE A 664 8.10 -9.62 8.95
C ILE A 664 8.67 -8.62 7.92
N PRO A 665 8.30 -7.33 8.01
CA PRO A 665 8.72 -6.32 7.03
C PRO A 665 10.24 -6.21 6.85
N LEU A 666 11.03 -6.48 7.90
CA LEU A 666 12.49 -6.49 7.82
C LEU A 666 13.03 -7.50 6.79
N MET A 667 12.31 -8.60 6.53
CA MET A 667 12.73 -9.57 5.52
C MET A 667 12.71 -9.01 4.10
N ARG A 668 12.01 -7.90 3.85
CA ARG A 668 11.91 -7.24 2.55
C ARG A 668 13.17 -6.44 2.19
N LEU A 669 14.05 -6.20 3.16
CA LEU A 669 15.32 -5.50 2.94
C LEU A 669 16.35 -6.38 2.21
N TRP A 670 16.17 -7.71 2.20
CA TRP A 670 17.05 -8.61 1.47
C TRP A 670 16.61 -8.72 0.00
N PRO A 671 17.46 -8.35 -0.98
CA PRO A 671 17.10 -8.38 -2.41
C PRO A 671 16.65 -9.76 -2.92
N SER A 672 17.11 -10.84 -2.29
CA SER A 672 16.75 -12.22 -2.62
C SER A 672 15.29 -12.56 -2.32
N SER A 673 14.63 -11.85 -1.40
CA SER A 673 13.26 -12.17 -0.95
C SER A 673 12.21 -12.05 -2.05
N SER A 674 12.50 -11.29 -3.10
CA SER A 674 11.61 -11.03 -4.24
C SER A 674 12.08 -11.65 -5.55
N LYS A 675 13.22 -12.36 -5.60
CA LYS A 675 13.79 -12.91 -6.84
C LYS A 675 12.86 -13.96 -7.47
N GLY A 676 12.50 -15.00 -6.71
CA GLY A 676 11.57 -16.05 -7.16
C GLY A 676 10.20 -15.51 -7.58
N PRO A 677 9.52 -14.72 -6.72
CA PRO A 677 8.23 -14.11 -7.08
C PRO A 677 8.25 -13.30 -8.39
N LYS A 678 9.33 -12.56 -8.67
CA LYS A 678 9.49 -11.80 -9.93
C LYS A 678 9.69 -12.72 -11.15
N GLU A 679 10.48 -13.79 -10.99
CA GLU A 679 10.73 -14.77 -12.05
C GLU A 679 9.44 -15.46 -12.50
N TYR A 680 8.67 -16.01 -11.55
CA TYR A 680 7.42 -16.70 -11.86
C TYR A 680 6.33 -15.75 -12.37
N ARG A 681 6.33 -14.48 -11.94
CA ARG A 681 5.49 -13.44 -12.56
C ARG A 681 5.82 -13.28 -14.05
N ALA A 682 7.10 -13.14 -14.40
CA ALA A 682 7.51 -12.94 -15.78
C ALA A 682 7.15 -14.13 -16.68
N ARG A 683 7.31 -15.36 -16.18
CA ARG A 683 6.90 -16.60 -16.87
C ARG A 683 5.40 -16.64 -17.10
N ARG A 684 4.60 -16.32 -16.07
CA ARG A 684 3.14 -16.23 -16.17
C ARG A 684 2.66 -15.18 -17.16
N ASP A 685 3.27 -14.00 -17.12
CA ASP A 685 2.92 -12.90 -18.02
C ASP A 685 3.09 -13.28 -19.49
N LYS A 686 4.09 -14.12 -19.80
CA LYS A 686 4.35 -14.59 -21.17
C LYS A 686 3.18 -15.39 -21.74
N TYR A 687 2.73 -16.46 -21.07
CA TYR A 687 1.64 -17.28 -21.62
C TYR A 687 0.28 -16.60 -21.53
N LEU A 688 -0.01 -15.81 -20.48
CA LEU A 688 -1.30 -15.09 -20.39
C LEU A 688 -1.43 -14.03 -21.49
N SER A 689 -0.34 -13.32 -21.79
CA SER A 689 -0.32 -12.34 -22.87
C SER A 689 -0.44 -13.02 -24.23
N PHE A 690 0.24 -14.16 -24.42
CA PHE A 690 0.10 -14.98 -25.63
C PHE A 690 -1.34 -15.43 -25.86
N LEU A 691 -1.99 -16.02 -24.85
CA LEU A 691 -3.38 -16.49 -24.94
C LEU A 691 -4.37 -15.36 -25.24
N LEU A 692 -4.22 -14.21 -24.58
CA LEU A 692 -5.09 -13.06 -24.80
C LEU A 692 -4.87 -12.42 -26.19
N SER A 693 -3.63 -12.30 -26.64
CA SER A 693 -3.32 -11.77 -27.97
C SER A 693 -3.86 -12.69 -29.07
N ARG A 694 -3.66 -14.01 -28.94
CA ARG A 694 -4.23 -14.99 -29.88
C ARG A 694 -5.74 -14.85 -30.01
N LEU A 695 -6.46 -14.78 -28.88
CA LEU A 695 -7.91 -14.60 -28.90
C LEU A 695 -8.33 -13.30 -29.61
N LYS A 696 -7.63 -12.19 -29.36
CA LYS A 696 -7.91 -10.91 -30.04
C LYS A 696 -7.70 -11.01 -31.54
N ASP A 697 -6.66 -11.72 -31.99
CA ASP A 697 -6.37 -11.94 -33.40
C ASP A 697 -7.41 -12.86 -34.07
N GLU A 698 -7.93 -13.84 -33.35
CA GLU A 698 -9.03 -14.71 -33.81
C GLU A 698 -10.35 -13.94 -33.95
N ILE A 699 -10.67 -13.08 -32.97
CA ILE A 699 -11.85 -12.19 -33.02
C ILE A 699 -11.72 -11.24 -34.22
N ALA A 700 -10.55 -10.64 -34.42
CA ALA A 700 -10.31 -9.72 -35.54
C ALA A 700 -10.47 -10.40 -36.91
N ARG A 701 -10.17 -11.71 -37.00
CA ARG A 701 -10.37 -12.53 -38.21
C ARG A 701 -11.77 -13.14 -38.32
N GLY A 702 -12.61 -13.00 -37.29
CA GLY A 702 -13.95 -13.61 -37.24
C GLY A 702 -13.93 -15.15 -37.18
N VAL A 703 -12.87 -15.73 -36.61
CA VAL A 703 -12.70 -17.19 -36.47
C VAL A 703 -12.67 -17.64 -35.00
N ASP A 704 -12.99 -16.75 -34.06
CA ASP A 704 -12.97 -17.05 -32.64
C ASP A 704 -14.07 -18.04 -32.23
N LYS A 705 -13.73 -18.94 -31.31
CA LYS A 705 -14.69 -19.83 -30.68
C LYS A 705 -15.40 -19.10 -29.52
N PRO A 706 -16.72 -19.29 -29.31
CA PRO A 706 -17.43 -18.68 -28.20
C PRO A 706 -16.78 -19.01 -26.84
N CYS A 707 -16.41 -17.96 -26.10
CA CYS A 707 -15.76 -18.08 -24.80
C CYS A 707 -16.06 -16.84 -23.94
N ILE A 708 -15.75 -16.91 -22.64
CA ILE A 708 -16.05 -15.86 -21.67
C ILE A 708 -15.36 -14.55 -22.05
N THR A 709 -14.05 -14.59 -22.30
CA THR A 709 -13.28 -13.38 -22.64
C THR A 709 -13.68 -12.84 -24.00
N GLY A 710 -13.94 -13.71 -24.99
CA GLY A 710 -14.38 -13.29 -26.31
C GLY A 710 -15.74 -12.61 -26.27
N ASN A 711 -16.69 -13.12 -25.50
CA ASN A 711 -18.00 -12.49 -25.32
C ASN A 711 -17.88 -11.13 -24.65
N ILE A 712 -17.02 -10.98 -23.64
CA ILE A 712 -16.75 -9.69 -23.00
C ILE A 712 -16.11 -8.70 -23.97
N LEU A 713 -15.15 -9.14 -24.79
CA LEU A 713 -14.46 -8.27 -25.76
C LEU A 713 -15.35 -7.82 -26.92
N LYS A 714 -16.37 -8.63 -27.28
CA LYS A 714 -17.31 -8.33 -28.37
C LYS A 714 -18.54 -7.54 -27.91
N ASP A 715 -18.80 -7.45 -26.61
CA ASP A 715 -19.95 -6.74 -26.06
C ASP A 715 -19.65 -5.23 -25.92
N PRO A 716 -20.29 -4.35 -26.73
CA PRO A 716 -20.06 -2.91 -26.66
C PRO A 716 -20.58 -2.27 -25.35
N GLU A 717 -21.47 -2.95 -24.62
CA GLU A 717 -21.98 -2.51 -23.32
C GLU A 717 -21.09 -2.98 -22.15
N ALA A 718 -20.08 -3.82 -22.40
CA ALA A 718 -19.17 -4.30 -21.38
C ALA A 718 -18.20 -3.19 -20.92
N LYS A 719 -18.56 -2.51 -19.83
CA LYS A 719 -17.75 -1.44 -19.20
C LYS A 719 -16.58 -1.97 -18.35
N LEU A 720 -15.82 -2.95 -18.85
CA LEU A 720 -14.65 -3.49 -18.16
C LEU A 720 -13.35 -2.90 -18.72
N SER A 721 -12.44 -2.50 -17.83
CA SER A 721 -11.12 -2.04 -18.25
C SER A 721 -10.25 -3.20 -18.74
N THR A 722 -9.18 -2.91 -19.48
CA THR A 722 -8.21 -3.92 -19.92
C THR A 722 -7.62 -4.71 -18.75
N ASP A 723 -7.35 -4.04 -17.63
CA ASP A 723 -6.80 -4.69 -16.43
C ASP A 723 -7.84 -5.56 -15.72
N GLU A 724 -9.11 -5.18 -15.80
CA GLU A 724 -10.20 -6.00 -15.28
C GLU A 724 -10.39 -7.28 -16.09
N ILE A 725 -10.27 -7.20 -17.42
CA ILE A 725 -10.31 -8.35 -18.32
C ILE A 725 -9.14 -9.29 -18.03
N LYS A 726 -7.89 -8.77 -17.96
CA LYS A 726 -6.70 -9.56 -17.60
C LYS A 726 -6.87 -10.27 -16.26
N SER A 727 -7.45 -9.58 -15.28
CA SER A 727 -7.73 -10.14 -13.96
C SER A 727 -8.77 -11.28 -14.00
N ILE A 728 -9.83 -11.15 -14.79
CA ILE A 728 -10.81 -12.22 -15.01
C ILE A 728 -10.12 -13.42 -15.64
N CYS A 729 -9.35 -13.21 -16.71
CA CYS A 729 -8.61 -14.27 -17.39
C CYS A 729 -7.67 -15.02 -16.44
N LEU A 730 -6.86 -14.28 -15.67
CA LEU A 730 -5.98 -14.86 -14.65
C LEU A 730 -6.78 -15.63 -13.59
N THR A 731 -7.93 -15.11 -13.17
CA THR A 731 -8.77 -15.78 -12.16
C THR A 731 -9.30 -17.11 -12.67
N MET A 732 -9.75 -17.18 -13.93
CA MET A 732 -10.30 -18.42 -14.49
C MET A 732 -9.24 -19.52 -14.56
N VAL A 733 -8.05 -19.20 -15.10
CA VAL A 733 -6.94 -20.17 -15.21
C VAL A 733 -6.43 -20.60 -13.82
N SER A 734 -6.21 -19.64 -12.92
CA SER A 734 -5.58 -19.92 -11.61
C SER A 734 -6.50 -20.62 -10.62
N ALA A 735 -7.83 -20.42 -10.69
CA ALA A 735 -8.75 -20.93 -9.67
C ALA A 735 -9.10 -22.42 -9.82
N GLY A 736 -9.34 -22.88 -11.04
CA GLY A 736 -9.78 -24.25 -11.32
C GLY A 736 -8.64 -25.27 -11.41
N LEU A 737 -7.43 -24.81 -11.72
CA LEU A 737 -6.29 -25.65 -12.06
C LEU A 737 -5.81 -26.58 -10.93
N ASP A 738 -5.79 -26.12 -9.70
CA ASP A 738 -5.33 -26.94 -8.56
C ASP A 738 -6.51 -27.59 -7.81
N THR A 739 -7.66 -26.93 -7.74
CA THR A 739 -8.77 -27.32 -6.85
C THR A 739 -9.55 -28.52 -7.36
N VAL A 740 -10.01 -28.49 -8.62
CA VAL A 740 -10.78 -29.59 -9.21
C VAL A 740 -9.92 -30.85 -9.36
N PRO A 741 -8.67 -30.77 -9.86
CA PRO A 741 -7.80 -31.93 -9.90
C PRO A 741 -7.49 -32.49 -8.51
N GLY A 742 -7.22 -31.64 -7.51
CA GLY A 742 -7.00 -32.10 -6.14
C GLY A 742 -8.13 -32.98 -5.61
N ASN A 743 -9.39 -32.60 -5.85
CA ASN A 743 -10.54 -33.42 -5.47
C ASN A 743 -10.70 -34.68 -6.33
N LEU A 744 -10.48 -34.62 -7.65
CA LEU A 744 -10.53 -35.81 -8.51
C LEU A 744 -9.47 -36.84 -8.13
N ILE A 745 -8.22 -36.39 -7.99
CA ILE A 745 -7.06 -37.21 -7.67
C ILE A 745 -7.27 -37.88 -6.31
N MET A 746 -7.67 -37.13 -5.27
CA MET A 746 -7.92 -37.73 -3.96
C MET A 746 -9.17 -38.63 -3.92
N GLY A 747 -10.19 -38.34 -4.73
CA GLY A 747 -11.33 -39.25 -4.91
C GLY A 747 -10.91 -40.58 -5.55
N ILE A 748 -10.06 -40.54 -6.58
CA ILE A 748 -9.47 -41.73 -7.21
C ILE A 748 -8.60 -42.50 -6.22
N ALA A 749 -7.74 -41.80 -5.48
CA ALA A 749 -6.94 -42.38 -4.41
C ALA A 749 -7.82 -43.14 -3.42
N TYR A 750 -8.92 -42.51 -2.98
CA TYR A 750 -9.86 -43.14 -2.07
C TYR A 750 -10.53 -44.36 -2.68
N LEU A 751 -11.03 -44.27 -3.92
CA LEU A 751 -11.69 -45.38 -4.64
C LEU A 751 -10.74 -46.57 -4.83
N SER A 752 -9.44 -46.33 -5.01
CA SER A 752 -8.43 -47.40 -5.12
C SER A 752 -8.18 -48.14 -3.80
N SER A 753 -8.54 -47.55 -2.65
CA SER A 753 -8.28 -48.13 -1.33
C SER A 753 -9.19 -49.32 -1.01
N PRO A 754 -8.86 -50.15 0.00
CA PRO A 754 -9.70 -51.29 0.38
C PRO A 754 -11.15 -50.93 0.68
N HIS A 755 -11.40 -49.86 1.45
CA HIS A 755 -12.77 -49.38 1.70
C HIS A 755 -13.38 -48.71 0.46
N GLY A 756 -12.54 -48.03 -0.33
CA GLY A 756 -12.91 -47.45 -1.62
C GLY A 756 -13.50 -48.45 -2.60
N GLN A 757 -13.06 -49.70 -2.58
CA GLN A 757 -13.58 -50.75 -3.46
C GLN A 757 -15.08 -50.99 -3.24
N GLU A 758 -15.54 -50.98 -1.98
CA GLU A 758 -16.96 -51.13 -1.64
C GLU A 758 -17.78 -49.93 -2.13
N ILE A 759 -17.23 -48.72 -1.93
CA ILE A 759 -17.86 -47.47 -2.40
C ILE A 759 -17.94 -47.44 -3.92
N GLN A 760 -16.85 -47.78 -4.61
CA GLN A 760 -16.79 -47.86 -6.07
C GLN A 760 -17.82 -48.85 -6.61
N LYS A 761 -17.92 -50.05 -6.00
CA LYS A 761 -18.88 -51.05 -6.42
C LYS A 761 -20.32 -50.53 -6.27
N ARG A 762 -20.66 -49.95 -5.12
CA ARG A 762 -22.00 -49.41 -4.90
C ARG A 762 -22.31 -48.23 -5.82
N ALA A 763 -21.35 -47.35 -6.07
CA ALA A 763 -21.50 -46.26 -7.02
C ALA A 763 -21.78 -46.77 -8.44
N TYR A 764 -21.05 -47.80 -8.88
CA TYR A 764 -21.31 -48.45 -10.16
C TYR A 764 -22.72 -49.06 -10.23
N ASP A 765 -23.12 -49.81 -9.20
CA ASP A 765 -24.46 -50.43 -9.15
C ASP A 765 -25.58 -49.36 -9.20
N GLU A 766 -25.43 -48.23 -8.51
CA GLU A 766 -26.38 -47.11 -8.55
C GLU A 766 -26.36 -46.35 -9.89
N ILE A 767 -25.20 -46.22 -10.55
CA ILE A 767 -25.11 -45.68 -11.91
C ILE A 767 -25.91 -46.57 -12.88
N MET A 768 -25.69 -47.88 -12.86
CA MET A 768 -26.36 -48.84 -13.74
C MET A 768 -27.87 -48.91 -13.46
N LYS A 769 -28.29 -48.68 -12.22
CA LYS A 769 -29.72 -48.60 -11.85
C LYS A 769 -30.41 -47.36 -12.45
N VAL A 770 -29.72 -46.22 -12.51
CA VAL A 770 -30.25 -44.99 -13.11
C VAL A 770 -30.18 -45.04 -14.64
N TYR A 771 -29.14 -45.68 -15.18
CA TYR A 771 -28.87 -45.78 -16.63
C TYR A 771 -28.75 -47.25 -17.08
N PRO A 772 -29.86 -48.02 -17.07
CA PRO A 772 -29.85 -49.46 -17.36
C PRO A 772 -29.45 -49.78 -18.80
N ASP A 773 -29.61 -48.83 -19.73
CA ASP A 773 -29.30 -48.99 -21.15
C ASP A 773 -27.83 -48.71 -21.47
N GLY A 774 -26.97 -48.47 -20.47
CA GLY A 774 -25.55 -48.18 -20.67
C GLY A 774 -25.27 -46.80 -21.25
N ASP A 775 -26.22 -45.86 -21.14
CA ASP A 775 -26.13 -44.50 -21.67
C ASP A 775 -25.65 -43.45 -20.63
N ALA A 776 -25.15 -43.93 -19.49
CA ALA A 776 -24.59 -43.10 -18.42
C ALA A 776 -23.52 -42.12 -18.93
N TRP A 777 -22.67 -42.57 -19.87
CA TRP A 777 -21.59 -41.78 -20.45
C TRP A 777 -22.06 -40.48 -21.10
N GLU A 778 -23.20 -40.54 -21.80
CA GLU A 778 -23.81 -39.39 -22.47
C GLU A 778 -24.72 -38.61 -21.53
N LYS A 779 -25.62 -39.30 -20.81
CA LYS A 779 -26.62 -38.63 -19.97
C LYS A 779 -26.01 -37.90 -18.78
N CYS A 780 -24.90 -38.38 -18.21
CA CYS A 780 -24.26 -37.69 -17.08
C CYS A 780 -23.80 -36.27 -17.40
N ILE A 781 -23.60 -35.94 -18.69
CA ILE A 781 -23.29 -34.59 -19.17
C ILE A 781 -24.50 -33.66 -19.08
N LEU A 782 -25.70 -34.20 -19.31
CA LEU A 782 -26.95 -33.44 -19.38
C LEU A 782 -27.64 -33.33 -18.01
N GLU A 783 -27.48 -34.32 -17.14
CA GLU A 783 -28.21 -34.42 -15.88
C GLU A 783 -27.37 -34.94 -14.71
N GLU A 784 -27.83 -34.65 -13.49
CA GLU A 784 -27.21 -35.07 -12.22
C GLU A 784 -28.15 -36.01 -11.45
N LYS A 785 -28.42 -37.21 -12.01
CA LYS A 785 -29.46 -38.13 -11.52
C LYS A 785 -28.98 -39.30 -10.68
N VAL A 786 -27.70 -39.34 -10.28
CA VAL A 786 -27.17 -40.43 -9.44
C VAL A 786 -26.90 -39.92 -8.03
N PRO A 787 -27.89 -39.97 -7.11
CA PRO A 787 -27.78 -39.52 -5.72
C PRO A 787 -26.50 -39.94 -5.02
N TYR A 788 -26.11 -41.21 -5.18
CA TYR A 788 -24.94 -41.76 -4.52
C TYR A 788 -23.63 -41.11 -5.00
N VAL A 789 -23.53 -40.80 -6.31
CA VAL A 789 -22.34 -40.12 -6.86
C VAL A 789 -22.33 -38.65 -6.44
N THR A 790 -23.49 -37.97 -6.41
CA THR A 790 -23.59 -36.60 -5.86
C THR A 790 -23.17 -36.55 -4.39
N ALA A 791 -23.62 -37.51 -3.58
CA ALA A 791 -23.21 -37.64 -2.18
C ALA A 791 -21.70 -37.94 -2.04
N PHE A 792 -21.16 -38.80 -2.91
CA PHE A 792 -19.73 -39.10 -2.96
C PHE A 792 -18.91 -37.84 -3.29
N VAL A 793 -19.31 -37.05 -4.30
CA VAL A 793 -18.64 -35.79 -4.65
C VAL A 793 -18.61 -34.82 -3.47
N ARG A 794 -19.71 -34.70 -2.73
CA ARG A 794 -19.76 -33.85 -1.53
C ARG A 794 -18.85 -34.34 -0.41
N GLU A 795 -18.80 -35.64 -0.20
CA GLU A 795 -17.90 -36.21 0.80
C GLU A 795 -16.43 -36.07 0.38
N VAL A 796 -16.09 -36.20 -0.91
CA VAL A 796 -14.76 -35.86 -1.43
C VAL A 796 -14.40 -34.41 -1.15
N LEU A 797 -15.32 -33.47 -1.42
CA LEU A 797 -15.10 -32.04 -1.19
C LEU A 797 -14.90 -31.70 0.29
N ARG A 798 -15.71 -32.29 1.19
CA ARG A 798 -15.60 -32.10 2.64
C ARG A 798 -14.33 -32.75 3.20
N PHE A 799 -14.11 -34.01 2.87
CA PHE A 799 -13.04 -34.82 3.46
C PHE A 799 -11.66 -34.38 2.97
N PHE A 800 -11.51 -34.19 1.65
CA PHE A 800 -10.28 -33.74 1.00
C PHE A 800 -10.37 -32.28 0.62
N ILE A 801 -10.47 -31.42 1.64
CA ILE A 801 -10.51 -29.99 1.41
C ILE A 801 -9.20 -29.50 0.80
N VAL A 802 -9.29 -28.95 -0.41
CA VAL A 802 -8.08 -28.55 -1.15
C VAL A 802 -7.49 -27.25 -0.62
N ILE A 803 -8.24 -26.41 0.08
CA ILE A 803 -7.70 -25.18 0.70
C ILE A 803 -8.00 -25.19 2.20
N PRO A 804 -7.19 -25.90 3.02
CA PRO A 804 -7.44 -26.08 4.46
C PRO A 804 -7.58 -24.75 5.22
N ILE A 805 -6.66 -23.81 5.00
CA ILE A 805 -6.82 -22.40 5.42
C ILE A 805 -7.23 -21.59 4.20
N CYS A 806 -8.51 -21.23 4.12
CA CYS A 806 -9.04 -20.44 3.02
C CYS A 806 -8.42 -19.05 2.93
N LEU A 807 -8.47 -18.46 1.73
CA LEU A 807 -8.00 -17.10 1.48
C LEU A 807 -8.55 -16.12 2.55
N PRO A 808 -7.72 -15.21 3.07
CA PRO A 808 -8.03 -14.41 4.25
C PRO A 808 -9.09 -13.34 3.99
N ARG A 809 -9.90 -12.97 4.98
CA ARG A 809 -10.85 -11.84 4.90
C ARG A 809 -10.38 -10.69 5.75
N THR A 810 -10.77 -9.46 5.38
CA THR A 810 -10.60 -8.29 6.24
C THR A 810 -11.96 -7.69 6.51
N SER A 811 -12.22 -7.42 7.78
CA SER A 811 -13.44 -6.75 8.20
C SER A 811 -13.47 -5.28 7.75
N ILE A 812 -14.58 -4.82 7.20
CA ILE A 812 -14.82 -3.40 6.85
C ILE A 812 -15.68 -2.68 7.91
N LYS A 813 -16.15 -3.42 8.90
CA LYS A 813 -16.97 -2.96 10.04
C LYS A 813 -16.61 -3.78 11.26
N ASP A 814 -16.83 -3.22 12.44
CA ASP A 814 -16.67 -3.96 13.70
C ASP A 814 -17.63 -5.16 13.74
N ILE A 815 -17.15 -6.28 14.27
CA ILE A 815 -17.91 -7.53 14.44
C ILE A 815 -18.00 -7.85 15.92
N LYS A 816 -19.22 -8.04 16.42
CA LYS A 816 -19.45 -8.54 17.77
C LYS A 816 -19.37 -10.07 17.74
N TYR A 817 -18.51 -10.65 18.58
CA TYR A 817 -18.41 -12.08 18.79
C TYR A 817 -18.39 -12.34 20.29
N GLU A 818 -19.44 -12.96 20.81
CA GLU A 818 -19.66 -13.13 22.25
C GLU A 818 -19.52 -11.78 23.01
N ASN A 819 -18.58 -11.68 23.95
CA ASN A 819 -18.27 -10.47 24.71
C ASN A 819 -17.10 -9.65 24.12
N ALA A 820 -16.60 -10.00 22.94
CA ALA A 820 -15.56 -9.30 22.22
C ALA A 820 -16.13 -8.43 21.10
N VAL A 821 -15.48 -7.28 20.86
CA VAL A 821 -15.70 -6.44 19.68
C VAL A 821 -14.44 -6.49 18.85
N ILE A 822 -14.50 -7.16 17.71
CA ILE A 822 -13.40 -7.27 16.75
C ILE A 822 -13.46 -6.05 15.84
N PRO A 823 -12.46 -5.15 15.85
CA PRO A 823 -12.52 -3.89 15.12
C PRO A 823 -12.40 -4.07 13.61
N ALA A 824 -12.97 -3.14 12.85
CA ALA A 824 -12.75 -3.02 11.42
C ALA A 824 -11.24 -2.97 11.08
N GLY A 825 -10.86 -3.52 9.93
CA GLY A 825 -9.45 -3.70 9.53
C GLY A 825 -8.82 -5.01 10.02
N THR A 826 -9.45 -5.73 10.94
CA THR A 826 -8.95 -7.03 11.42
C THR A 826 -8.98 -8.07 10.30
N THR A 827 -7.90 -8.87 10.20
CA THR A 827 -7.81 -10.00 9.26
C THR A 827 -8.28 -11.32 9.89
N PHE A 828 -8.98 -12.14 9.11
CA PHE A 828 -9.63 -13.37 9.54
C PHE A 828 -9.21 -14.55 8.66
N TYR A 829 -8.78 -15.64 9.30
CA TYR A 829 -8.42 -16.91 8.64
C TYR A 829 -9.47 -17.96 8.99
N MET A 830 -10.03 -18.59 7.95
CA MET A 830 -11.00 -19.68 8.09
C MET A 830 -10.24 -20.99 7.99
N ASN A 831 -10.18 -21.75 9.08
CA ASN A 831 -9.70 -23.12 9.05
C ASN A 831 -10.85 -24.02 8.61
N ALA A 832 -11.02 -24.11 7.29
CA ALA A 832 -12.11 -24.83 6.67
C ALA A 832 -11.97 -26.34 6.90
N TRP A 833 -10.73 -26.86 6.94
CA TRP A 833 -10.47 -28.25 7.33
C TRP A 833 -10.99 -28.55 8.74
N ALA A 834 -10.58 -27.77 9.75
CA ALA A 834 -11.04 -28.01 11.11
C ALA A 834 -12.57 -27.89 11.25
N ALA A 835 -13.18 -26.93 10.54
CA ALA A 835 -14.62 -26.75 10.54
C ALA A 835 -15.38 -27.92 9.89
N ASP A 836 -14.85 -28.47 8.80
CA ASP A 836 -15.41 -29.64 8.11
C ASP A 836 -15.09 -30.97 8.84
N TYR A 837 -14.21 -30.93 9.84
CA TYR A 837 -13.87 -32.04 10.75
C TYR A 837 -14.43 -31.84 12.18
N ASP A 838 -15.34 -30.90 12.35
CA ASP A 838 -15.94 -30.57 13.65
C ASP A 838 -16.97 -31.64 14.08
N GLU A 839 -16.63 -32.41 15.11
CA GLU A 839 -17.46 -33.47 15.69
C GLU A 839 -18.79 -32.96 16.27
N THR A 840 -18.89 -31.66 16.58
CA THR A 840 -20.15 -31.06 17.06
C THR A 840 -21.16 -30.88 15.93
N HIS A 841 -20.70 -30.91 14.68
CA HIS A 841 -21.54 -30.77 13.48
C HIS A 841 -21.62 -32.07 12.66
N PHE A 842 -20.48 -32.73 12.42
CA PHE A 842 -20.40 -33.95 11.63
C PHE A 842 -20.22 -35.17 12.55
N LYS A 843 -21.03 -36.21 12.33
CA LYS A 843 -20.83 -37.52 12.99
C LYS A 843 -19.63 -38.24 12.36
N SER A 844 -18.68 -38.71 13.18
CA SER A 844 -17.44 -39.37 12.71
C SER A 844 -16.77 -38.60 11.55
N PRO A 845 -16.33 -37.35 11.75
CA PRO A 845 -15.81 -36.51 10.67
C PRO A 845 -14.54 -37.06 10.02
N GLN A 846 -13.75 -37.85 10.76
CA GLN A 846 -12.53 -38.49 10.32
C GLN A 846 -12.77 -39.76 9.48
N GLU A 847 -14.02 -40.23 9.42
CA GLU A 847 -14.44 -41.32 8.54
C GLU A 847 -15.03 -40.73 7.25
N PHE A 848 -14.52 -41.20 6.12
CA PHE A 848 -15.11 -40.89 4.81
C PHE A 848 -16.41 -41.69 4.67
N SER A 849 -17.55 -41.01 4.58
CA SER A 849 -18.86 -41.67 4.52
C SER A 849 -19.76 -40.99 3.49
N VAL A 850 -20.08 -41.73 2.42
CA VAL A 850 -21.03 -41.27 1.39
C VAL A 850 -22.44 -41.12 1.95
N GLU A 851 -22.83 -41.98 2.91
CA GLU A 851 -24.16 -41.95 3.53
C GLU A 851 -24.50 -40.59 4.16
N ARG A 852 -23.48 -39.83 4.59
CA ARG A 852 -23.61 -38.51 5.21
C ARG A 852 -24.49 -37.54 4.42
N TYR A 853 -24.50 -37.66 3.09
CA TYR A 853 -25.21 -36.75 2.21
C TYR A 853 -26.42 -37.35 1.49
N LEU A 854 -26.71 -38.64 1.67
CA LEU A 854 -27.80 -39.32 0.95
C LEU A 854 -29.19 -38.83 1.37
N ASP A 855 -29.40 -38.59 2.66
CA ASP A 855 -30.70 -38.15 3.19
C ASP A 855 -30.94 -36.64 2.98
N ASN A 856 -29.95 -35.91 2.46
CA ASN A 856 -30.00 -34.45 2.33
C ASN A 856 -29.27 -33.95 1.07
N LEU A 857 -29.68 -34.47 -0.08
CA LEU A 857 -29.11 -34.14 -1.39
C LEU A 857 -29.35 -32.69 -1.82
N GLU A 858 -30.35 -31.98 -1.29
CA GLU A 858 -30.55 -30.56 -1.61
C GLU A 858 -29.84 -29.61 -0.64
N GLY A 859 -29.31 -30.14 0.47
CA GLY A 859 -28.74 -29.36 1.57
C GLY A 859 -29.85 -28.74 2.42
N SER A 860 -29.77 -28.89 3.75
CA SER A 860 -30.75 -28.35 4.68
C SER A 860 -30.58 -26.83 4.81
N GLY A 861 -31.02 -26.08 3.79
CA GLY A 861 -31.12 -24.61 3.79
C GLY A 861 -29.82 -23.83 4.07
N GLY A 862 -28.64 -24.48 4.04
CA GLY A 862 -27.37 -23.91 4.45
C GLY A 862 -26.18 -24.52 3.73
N THR A 863 -24.97 -24.00 4.03
CA THR A 863 -23.71 -24.47 3.46
C THR A 863 -23.39 -25.89 3.97
N PRO A 864 -23.28 -26.93 3.12
CA PRO A 864 -23.12 -28.33 3.55
C PRO A 864 -21.69 -28.71 3.98
N HIS A 865 -20.70 -27.92 3.55
CA HIS A 865 -19.27 -28.02 3.87
C HIS A 865 -18.59 -26.72 3.39
N PHE A 866 -17.35 -26.46 3.82
CA PHE A 866 -16.64 -25.20 3.53
C PHE A 866 -15.61 -25.26 2.39
N ALA A 867 -15.52 -26.37 1.65
CA ALA A 867 -14.63 -26.51 0.49
C ALA A 867 -14.69 -25.37 -0.56
N TYR A 868 -15.86 -24.73 -0.74
CA TYR A 868 -16.02 -23.57 -1.65
C TYR A 868 -15.92 -22.20 -0.95
N GLY A 869 -15.53 -22.18 0.33
CA GLY A 869 -15.66 -21.04 1.22
C GLY A 869 -17.12 -20.80 1.68
N ALA A 870 -17.38 -19.63 2.27
CA ALA A 870 -18.68 -19.31 2.90
C ALA A 870 -19.16 -17.88 2.61
N GLY A 871 -20.47 -17.64 2.57
CA GLY A 871 -21.05 -16.29 2.42
C GLY A 871 -20.78 -15.60 1.06
N SER A 872 -20.97 -14.29 0.99
CA SER A 872 -20.95 -13.48 -0.26
C SER A 872 -19.71 -13.60 -1.14
N ARG A 873 -18.56 -14.00 -0.57
CA ARG A 873 -17.28 -14.20 -1.28
C ARG A 873 -16.94 -15.69 -1.51
N MET A 874 -17.92 -16.59 -1.41
CA MET A 874 -17.76 -18.01 -1.79
C MET A 874 -17.42 -18.15 -3.28
N CYS A 875 -16.91 -19.33 -3.67
CA CYS A 875 -16.46 -19.62 -5.03
C CYS A 875 -17.58 -19.39 -6.07
N ALA A 876 -17.29 -18.53 -7.06
CA ALA A 876 -18.22 -18.25 -8.16
C ALA A 876 -18.34 -19.43 -9.15
N GLY A 877 -17.32 -20.29 -9.23
CA GLY A 877 -17.28 -21.47 -10.10
C GLY A 877 -17.81 -22.75 -9.46
N SER A 878 -18.46 -22.68 -8.30
CA SER A 878 -18.92 -23.88 -7.57
C SER A 878 -19.89 -24.74 -8.38
N HIS A 879 -20.76 -24.15 -9.20
CA HIS A 879 -21.66 -24.91 -10.07
C HIS A 879 -20.91 -25.69 -11.16
N LEU A 880 -19.91 -25.05 -11.81
CA LEU A 880 -19.08 -25.70 -12.80
C LEU A 880 -18.26 -26.84 -12.18
N ALA A 881 -17.59 -26.57 -11.06
CA ALA A 881 -16.76 -27.55 -10.37
C ALA A 881 -17.55 -28.81 -9.94
N ASN A 882 -18.76 -28.65 -9.41
CA ASN A 882 -19.60 -29.82 -9.07
C ASN A 882 -19.96 -30.64 -10.32
N ARG A 883 -20.25 -29.99 -11.46
CA ARG A 883 -20.53 -30.68 -12.72
C ARG A 883 -19.30 -31.41 -13.26
N GLU A 884 -18.13 -30.78 -13.22
CA GLU A 884 -16.85 -31.39 -13.60
C GLU A 884 -16.56 -32.65 -12.76
N LEU A 885 -16.68 -32.55 -11.44
CA LEU A 885 -16.47 -33.67 -10.52
C LEU A 885 -17.48 -34.80 -10.76
N PHE A 886 -18.77 -34.47 -10.85
CA PHE A 886 -19.82 -35.47 -11.08
C PHE A 886 -19.61 -36.23 -12.40
N VAL A 887 -19.40 -35.51 -13.51
CA VAL A 887 -19.18 -36.10 -14.83
C VAL A 887 -17.94 -36.99 -14.81
N ALA A 888 -16.83 -36.49 -14.30
CA ALA A 888 -15.59 -37.24 -14.26
C ALA A 888 -15.72 -38.52 -13.43
N PHE A 889 -16.34 -38.48 -12.25
CA PHE A 889 -16.53 -39.68 -11.43
C PHE A 889 -17.53 -40.66 -12.03
N VAL A 890 -18.66 -40.22 -12.59
CA VAL A 890 -19.58 -41.13 -13.29
C VAL A 890 -18.86 -41.85 -14.42
N ARG A 891 -18.10 -41.13 -15.25
CA ARG A 891 -17.37 -41.73 -16.38
C ARG A 891 -16.24 -42.65 -15.92
N LEU A 892 -15.45 -42.25 -14.92
CA LEU A 892 -14.37 -43.08 -14.37
C LEU A 892 -14.89 -44.39 -13.77
N ILE A 893 -15.93 -44.31 -12.93
CA ILE A 893 -16.52 -45.48 -12.26
C ILE A 893 -17.19 -46.40 -13.28
N SER A 894 -17.81 -45.84 -14.33
CA SER A 894 -18.41 -46.62 -15.42
C SER A 894 -17.35 -47.30 -16.30
N ALA A 895 -16.25 -46.60 -16.59
CA ALA A 895 -15.17 -47.10 -17.44
C ALA A 895 -14.33 -48.18 -16.76
N PHE A 896 -13.94 -47.95 -15.50
CA PHE A 896 -12.87 -48.70 -14.87
C PHE A 896 -13.27 -49.36 -13.56
N HIS A 897 -12.64 -50.49 -13.30
CA HIS A 897 -12.31 -50.93 -11.95
C HIS A 897 -10.98 -50.27 -11.56
N ILE A 898 -11.01 -49.33 -10.61
CA ILE A 898 -9.83 -48.64 -10.10
C ILE A 898 -9.21 -49.53 -9.00
N ASP A 899 -8.13 -50.21 -9.33
CA ASP A 899 -7.42 -51.16 -8.48
C ASP A 899 -6.34 -50.45 -7.64
N PRO A 900 -6.03 -50.94 -6.42
CA PRO A 900 -4.84 -50.50 -5.68
C PRO A 900 -3.57 -50.68 -6.52
N ALA A 901 -2.55 -49.85 -6.27
CA ALA A 901 -1.23 -50.05 -6.87
C ALA A 901 -0.68 -51.44 -6.54
N LYS A 902 0.00 -52.06 -7.50
CA LYS A 902 0.68 -53.34 -7.34
C LYS A 902 1.89 -53.24 -6.40
N LYS A 903 2.50 -52.06 -6.37
CA LYS A 903 3.68 -51.75 -5.54
C LYS A 903 3.27 -50.99 -4.28
N PRO A 904 3.67 -51.44 -3.08
CA PRO A 904 3.34 -50.75 -1.83
C PRO A 904 3.80 -49.29 -1.78
N GLU A 905 4.94 -48.96 -2.39
CA GLU A 905 5.49 -47.59 -2.44
C GLU A 905 4.67 -46.64 -3.32
N ASP A 906 3.84 -47.17 -4.21
CA ASP A 906 2.98 -46.41 -5.12
C ASP A 906 1.55 -46.23 -4.52
N LEU A 907 1.28 -46.68 -3.29
CA LEU A 907 -0.03 -46.53 -2.64
C LEU A 907 -0.29 -45.07 -2.21
N PRO A 908 -1.55 -44.59 -2.31
CA PRO A 908 -1.89 -43.24 -1.88
C PRO A 908 -1.88 -43.08 -0.35
N ILE A 909 -1.54 -41.87 0.11
CA ILE A 909 -1.79 -41.44 1.48
C ILE A 909 -3.20 -40.85 1.56
N LEU A 910 -4.06 -41.46 2.39
CA LEU A 910 -5.48 -41.08 2.49
C LEU A 910 -5.79 -40.12 3.67
N ASP A 911 -4.78 -39.79 4.48
CA ASP A 911 -4.92 -38.75 5.50
C ASP A 911 -5.11 -37.38 4.82
N ALA A 912 -6.15 -36.65 5.19
CA ALA A 912 -6.58 -35.45 4.46
C ALA A 912 -5.57 -34.29 4.46
N LEU A 913 -4.66 -34.22 5.44
CA LEU A 913 -3.57 -33.24 5.45
C LEU A 913 -2.22 -33.90 5.09
N GLY A 914 -2.01 -35.14 5.51
CA GLY A 914 -0.80 -35.92 5.26
C GLY A 914 -0.61 -36.33 3.80
N CYS A 915 -1.67 -36.28 2.99
CA CYS A 915 -1.61 -36.44 1.54
C CYS A 915 -0.93 -35.27 0.83
N ASN A 916 -0.75 -34.12 1.50
CA ASN A 916 -0.10 -32.95 0.92
C ASN A 916 1.42 -33.15 0.81
N ASP A 917 1.97 -33.01 -0.40
CA ASP A 917 3.40 -33.10 -0.69
C ASP A 917 4.16 -31.86 -0.22
N ILE A 918 3.51 -30.69 -0.29
CA ILE A 918 4.07 -29.42 0.15
C ILE A 918 3.19 -28.86 1.28
N PRO A 919 3.52 -29.13 2.56
CA PRO A 919 2.70 -28.67 3.69
C PRO A 919 2.50 -27.16 3.77
N THR A 920 3.42 -26.37 3.18
CA THR A 920 3.32 -24.91 3.12
C THR A 920 2.52 -24.39 1.93
N SER A 921 2.02 -25.25 1.06
CA SER A 921 1.23 -24.86 -0.12
C SER A 921 -0.11 -24.24 0.29
N LEU A 922 -0.66 -23.34 -0.55
CA LEU A 922 -2.01 -22.83 -0.33
C LEU A 922 -3.04 -23.94 -0.55
N THR A 923 -2.80 -24.74 -1.59
CA THR A 923 -3.66 -25.83 -2.02
C THR A 923 -3.05 -27.17 -1.59
N THR A 924 -3.88 -28.16 -1.27
CA THR A 924 -3.41 -29.52 -1.02
C THR A 924 -2.90 -30.09 -2.34
N GLU A 925 -1.59 -30.37 -2.40
CA GLU A 925 -0.92 -30.98 -3.53
C GLU A 925 -0.75 -32.47 -3.23
N PRO A 926 -1.56 -33.38 -3.82
CA PRO A 926 -1.45 -34.80 -3.51
C PRO A 926 -0.05 -35.32 -3.79
N LYS A 927 0.54 -36.05 -2.83
CA LYS A 927 1.75 -36.85 -3.06
C LYS A 927 1.51 -37.82 -4.20
N LYS A 928 2.55 -38.07 -4.99
CA LYS A 928 2.48 -39.01 -6.10
C LYS A 928 2.08 -40.40 -5.61
N PHE A 929 1.16 -41.02 -6.30
CA PHE A 929 0.72 -42.40 -6.13
C PHE A 929 0.32 -42.95 -7.49
N LYS A 930 0.09 -44.25 -7.58
CA LYS A 930 -0.45 -44.89 -8.78
C LYS A 930 -1.69 -45.71 -8.46
N CYS A 931 -2.49 -45.99 -9.49
CA CYS A 931 -3.60 -46.93 -9.42
C CYS A 931 -3.63 -47.80 -10.68
N GLY A 932 -4.15 -49.03 -10.54
CA GLY A 932 -4.52 -49.83 -11.69
C GLY A 932 -5.84 -49.33 -12.28
N PHE A 933 -5.93 -49.16 -13.59
CA PHE A 933 -7.17 -48.83 -14.29
C PHE A 933 -7.52 -49.94 -15.27
N ARG A 934 -8.37 -50.87 -14.84
CA ARG A 934 -8.80 -52.00 -15.68
C ARG A 934 -10.19 -51.72 -16.23
N ALA A 935 -10.39 -51.84 -17.54
CA ALA A 935 -11.70 -51.56 -18.13
C ALA A 935 -12.74 -52.55 -17.58
N ARG A 936 -13.95 -52.06 -17.27
CA ARG A 936 -15.07 -52.93 -16.89
C ARG A 936 -15.59 -53.70 -18.10
N ASP A 937 -15.74 -52.99 -19.22
CA ASP A 937 -16.08 -53.53 -20.52
C ASP A 937 -15.33 -52.76 -21.62
N THR A 938 -14.35 -53.42 -22.23
CA THR A 938 -13.44 -52.80 -23.20
C THR A 938 -14.14 -52.32 -24.46
N GLU A 939 -15.16 -53.04 -24.94
CA GLU A 939 -15.86 -52.68 -26.18
C GLU A 939 -16.81 -51.50 -25.97
N SER A 940 -17.57 -51.50 -24.88
CA SER A 940 -18.43 -50.36 -24.49
C SER A 940 -17.60 -49.10 -24.27
N LEU A 941 -16.45 -49.22 -23.59
CA LEU A 941 -15.56 -48.08 -23.36
C LEU A 941 -15.04 -47.48 -24.67
N LYS A 942 -14.59 -48.31 -25.62
CA LYS A 942 -14.18 -47.83 -26.96
C LYS A 942 -15.33 -47.16 -27.71
N GLN A 943 -16.53 -47.72 -27.64
CA GLN A 943 -17.72 -47.15 -28.30
C GLN A 943 -18.09 -45.79 -27.71
N TRP A 944 -18.08 -45.66 -26.37
CA TRP A 944 -18.34 -44.40 -25.68
C TRP A 944 -17.29 -43.34 -26.02
N ILE A 945 -16.00 -43.73 -26.05
CA ILE A 945 -14.91 -42.83 -26.42
C ILE A 945 -15.11 -42.31 -27.84
N GLN A 946 -15.33 -43.20 -28.81
CA GLN A 946 -15.55 -42.83 -30.21
C GLN A 946 -16.80 -41.95 -30.37
N GLY A 947 -17.90 -42.29 -29.70
CA GLY A 947 -19.13 -41.52 -29.76
C GLY A 947 -19.00 -40.10 -29.22
N SER A 948 -18.20 -39.91 -28.16
CA SER A 948 -17.86 -38.58 -27.65
C SER A 948 -16.96 -37.82 -28.64
N GLU A 949 -15.90 -38.44 -29.17
CA GLU A 949 -15.02 -37.82 -30.17
C GLU A 949 -15.77 -37.32 -31.41
N ASP A 950 -16.74 -38.11 -31.90
CA ASP A 950 -17.55 -37.74 -33.04
C ASP A 950 -18.45 -36.52 -32.76
N LYS A 951 -19.05 -36.45 -31.56
CA LYS A 951 -19.90 -35.32 -31.15
C LYS A 951 -19.07 -34.05 -30.91
N THR A 952 -17.89 -34.18 -30.33
CA THR A 952 -17.04 -33.04 -29.95
C THR A 952 -16.01 -32.65 -31.00
N ARG A 953 -16.00 -33.30 -32.17
CA ARG A 953 -15.03 -33.04 -33.26
C ARG A 953 -14.93 -31.57 -33.65
N HIS A 954 -16.05 -30.84 -33.60
CA HIS A 954 -16.10 -29.42 -33.91
C HIS A 954 -15.40 -28.51 -32.88
N LEU A 955 -15.15 -29.03 -31.68
CA LEU A 955 -14.40 -28.35 -30.61
C LEU A 955 -12.91 -28.66 -30.70
N SER A 956 -12.55 -29.86 -31.16
CA SER A 956 -11.18 -30.31 -31.44
C SER A 956 -10.68 -29.71 -32.75
N THR A 957 -9.96 -28.60 -32.71
CA THR A 957 -9.13 -28.03 -33.80
C THR A 957 -8.47 -26.74 -33.36
#